data_AF-A0A9W6PT84-F1
#
_entry.id   AF-A0A9W6PT84-F1
#
_cell.length_a   1.000
_cell.length_b   1.000
_cell.length_c   1.000
_cell.angle_alpha   90.00
_cell.angle_beta   90.00
_cell.angle_gamma   90.00
#
_symmetry.space_group_name_H-M   'P 1'
#
loop_
_entity.id
_entity.type
_entity.pdbx_description
1 polymer ?
#
loop_
_entity_poly.entity_id
_entity_poly.type
_entity_poly.pdbx_seq_one_letter_code
_entity_poly.pdbx_strand_id
1 'polypeptide(L)'
;MAVLTLAAGAVAMPGPAAADVDLSRARAHWIDRGTLAWKAPEGRRHELVYSPSGDLRVENGELVGDRHVVPLRRVPGGLTAEQRARWPHLASYDAFRVNVRDVKAVLRGQVVAVERDGGGRLLNATGVQIPGVLDDVYGRAASRAELGPVWRHGTPTLSVWAPTAIRVALDLDGRTIAMRRDDATGVWSVTGTPAWKGRRYAFVVTVFAPSVGRVVTNTVTDPYSLGLTADSRRSLLIDLDDPRLAPAGWKTLRKPAPPRRPTVYELHVRDFSASDRTVPERLRGTYRAFTVRNSAGMRALRALADDGVTHVHLLPVFDFATVPERRADQRVPACDPAALPPDSDEQQKCIAEVRDTDAFNWGYDPLHYTAPEGSYATDPDDPARTKEFREMVAGLNRSGLRVVMDVVYNHTHAAGQDPRSVLDRIVPGYYHRLLEDGRVADSTCCANTAPEHTMMDKLIVDSVVTWARHYKVDGFRFDLMGHHPKAGMLRVRQALDRLTLKRDGVDGRSIILYGEGWDFGEVAGGARFEQATQANLAGTGIGTFNDRLRDAVRGGGPFDADPRRQGFGSGLWTAPNGSPANGTDAEQRARLLHAADQIKVGLTGNLRDYRFTASDGRSVTGAQIDYNGAPAGYTAAPREAVTYVDAHDNETLYDALAYKLPPSTPMADRVRMHVLSLSTALLSQGVPFVHAGTERLRSKSLDRNSYDSGDWFNRLLWDCRDGNGFGAGLPPAADNQDKWPYARPLLADPSLRPSCADIDAARARTGELLRIKDSSPLFSLPTADEVQRRLTFPLSGPGETPGVITMRLDGRGLDPRWKSITVVFNATPSAQTQTVPALKGAAVTLHPVQAASADPVVRRSSFDPRTGTLHVPARTTAVFVES
;
A
#
# COMPACT_ATOMS: atom_id res chain seq x y z
N MET A 1 -2.74 74.62 3.57
CA MET A 1 -2.62 75.69 4.58
C MET A 1 -2.21 75.04 5.88
N ALA A 2 -1.26 75.66 6.61
CA ALA A 2 -0.77 75.33 7.95
C ALA A 2 0.23 74.16 8.11
N VAL A 3 1.46 74.59 8.44
CA VAL A 3 2.63 73.89 8.96
C VAL A 3 2.36 73.32 10.36
N LEU A 4 2.93 72.16 10.73
CA LEU A 4 3.31 71.87 12.12
C LEU A 4 4.49 70.85 12.21
N THR A 5 5.67 71.41 12.44
CA THR A 5 6.77 70.99 13.34
C THR A 5 7.17 69.51 13.49
N LEU A 6 8.45 69.24 13.15
CA LEU A 6 9.24 68.08 13.56
C LEU A 6 9.45 68.06 15.09
N ALA A 7 9.20 66.91 15.72
CA ALA A 7 9.80 66.52 16.99
C ALA A 7 10.63 65.26 16.76
N ALA A 8 11.94 65.34 17.05
CA ALA A 8 12.86 64.21 17.01
C ALA A 8 12.52 63.23 18.15
N GLY A 9 11.85 62.14 17.82
CA GLY A 9 11.72 60.98 18.69
C GLY A 9 13.00 60.16 18.66
N ALA A 10 13.59 59.92 19.83
CA ALA A 10 14.71 59.00 19.99
C ALA A 10 14.36 57.64 19.39
N VAL A 11 15.23 57.12 18.52
CA VAL A 11 15.18 55.72 18.08
C VAL A 11 15.41 54.86 19.32
N ALA A 12 14.35 54.22 19.81
CA ALA A 12 14.49 53.14 20.77
C ALA A 12 15.31 52.04 20.10
N MET A 13 16.47 51.71 20.70
CA MET A 13 17.20 50.49 20.37
C MET A 13 16.22 49.31 20.39
N PRO A 14 16.27 48.39 19.41
CA PRO A 14 15.47 47.18 19.49
C PRO A 14 15.82 46.47 20.80
N GLY A 15 14.81 46.22 21.64
CA GLY A 15 14.99 45.41 22.85
C GLY A 15 15.60 44.04 22.49
N PRO A 16 16.33 43.41 23.43
CA PRO A 16 16.97 42.13 23.15
C PRO A 16 15.93 41.14 22.65
N ALA A 17 16.20 40.52 21.50
CA ALA A 17 15.37 39.43 20.97
C ALA A 17 15.10 38.41 22.09
N ALA A 18 13.83 38.08 22.30
CA ALA A 18 13.43 37.07 23.27
C ALA A 18 14.15 35.75 22.96
N ALA A 19 14.62 35.05 23.99
CA ALA A 19 15.31 33.78 23.82
C ALA A 19 14.36 32.74 23.17
N ASP A 20 14.76 32.10 22.07
CA ASP A 20 14.00 31.04 21.40
C ASP A 20 14.28 29.71 22.12
N VAL A 21 13.64 29.50 23.26
CA VAL A 21 13.91 28.37 24.14
C VAL A 21 12.68 27.46 24.18
N ASP A 22 12.74 26.36 23.43
CA ASP A 22 11.65 25.39 23.32
C ASP A 22 12.19 23.95 23.33
N LEU A 23 12.13 23.34 24.52
CA LEU A 23 12.54 21.95 24.73
C LEU A 23 11.51 20.93 24.23
N SER A 24 10.32 21.36 23.80
CA SER A 24 9.33 20.49 23.15
C SER A 24 9.66 20.23 21.67
N ARG A 25 10.58 21.03 21.10
CA ARG A 25 11.13 20.83 19.74
C ARG A 25 12.49 20.18 19.82
N ALA A 26 12.90 19.54 18.73
CA ALA A 26 14.25 19.00 18.55
C ALA A 26 14.82 19.40 17.19
N ARG A 27 15.51 20.55 17.13
CA ARG A 27 16.04 21.14 15.88
C ARG A 27 17.52 20.81 15.61
N ALA A 28 18.19 20.12 16.53
CA ALA A 28 19.56 19.64 16.36
C ALA A 28 19.58 18.12 16.12
N HIS A 29 20.51 17.62 15.33
CA HIS A 29 20.59 16.21 14.94
C HIS A 29 21.94 15.61 15.33
N TRP A 30 21.96 14.63 16.23
CA TRP A 30 23.17 13.88 16.56
C TRP A 30 23.29 12.69 15.62
N ILE A 31 24.10 12.87 14.57
CA ILE A 31 24.10 11.97 13.40
C ILE A 31 25.12 10.82 13.48
N ASP A 32 26.17 10.97 14.31
CA ASP A 32 27.15 9.94 14.66
C ASP A 32 27.88 10.31 15.96
N ARG A 33 28.69 9.41 16.53
CA ARG A 33 29.36 9.62 17.83
C ARG A 33 30.17 10.93 17.93
N GLY A 34 30.62 11.51 16.82
CA GLY A 34 31.49 12.67 16.78
C GLY A 34 30.83 13.95 16.26
N THR A 35 29.59 13.90 15.75
CA THR A 35 29.02 14.98 14.95
C THR A 35 27.57 15.29 15.31
N LEU A 36 27.31 16.56 15.63
CA LEU A 36 25.98 17.16 15.73
C LEU A 36 25.77 18.10 14.53
N ALA A 37 24.70 17.90 13.77
CA ALA A 37 24.27 18.79 12.70
C ALA A 37 23.20 19.76 13.24
N TRP A 38 23.39 21.07 13.10
CA TRP A 38 22.46 22.06 13.63
C TRP A 38 22.57 23.40 12.86
N LYS A 39 21.44 24.02 12.50
CA LYS A 39 21.42 25.38 11.96
C LYS A 39 21.59 26.38 13.10
N ALA A 40 22.81 26.87 13.32
CA ALA A 40 23.12 27.72 14.46
C ALA A 40 23.94 28.96 14.04
N PRO A 41 23.62 30.18 14.51
CA PRO A 41 24.34 31.39 14.09
C PRO A 41 25.82 31.42 14.50
N GLU A 42 26.63 32.12 13.71
CA GLU A 42 28.03 32.39 14.08
C GLU A 42 28.14 33.33 15.29
N GLY A 43 29.31 33.36 15.92
CA GLY A 43 29.60 34.27 17.06
C GLY A 43 28.96 33.88 18.39
N ARG A 44 28.27 32.74 18.48
CA ARG A 44 27.66 32.20 19.71
C ARG A 44 28.48 31.05 20.30
N ARG A 45 28.35 30.83 21.61
CA ARG A 45 28.85 29.61 22.27
C ARG A 45 27.80 28.52 22.12
N HIS A 46 28.20 27.38 21.58
CA HIS A 46 27.32 26.23 21.34
C HIS A 46 27.67 25.11 22.33
N GLU A 47 26.66 24.49 22.91
CA GLU A 47 26.82 23.45 23.93
C GLU A 47 25.85 22.31 23.68
N LEU A 48 26.30 21.09 23.95
CA LEU A 48 25.43 19.94 24.16
C LEU A 48 25.28 19.77 25.66
N VAL A 49 24.07 19.90 26.16
CA VAL A 49 23.74 19.74 27.57
C VAL A 49 22.94 18.46 27.74
N TYR A 50 23.30 17.64 28.73
CA TYR A 50 22.55 16.43 29.02
C TYR A 50 22.28 16.26 30.52
N SER A 51 21.17 15.57 30.83
CA SER A 51 20.77 15.19 32.20
C SER A 51 20.44 13.70 32.24
N PRO A 52 21.19 12.90 33.04
CA PRO A 52 20.87 11.48 33.26
C PRO A 52 19.50 11.27 33.91
N SER A 53 19.02 12.21 34.74
CA SER A 53 17.72 12.16 35.41
C SER A 53 16.58 12.66 34.52
N GLY A 54 16.89 13.37 33.43
CA GLY A 54 15.92 13.91 32.49
C GLY A 54 15.08 15.05 33.06
N ASP A 55 15.71 15.90 33.87
CA ASP A 55 15.08 16.97 34.65
C ASP A 55 15.38 18.39 34.13
N LEU A 56 16.00 18.52 32.95
CA LEU A 56 16.31 19.82 32.35
C LEU A 56 15.00 20.52 31.98
N ARG A 57 14.87 21.75 32.48
CA ARG A 57 13.75 22.64 32.21
C ARG A 57 14.22 24.08 32.16
N VAL A 58 13.34 24.95 31.67
CA VAL A 58 13.60 26.37 31.54
C VAL A 58 12.92 27.09 32.70
N GLU A 59 13.69 27.81 33.49
CA GLU A 59 13.21 28.58 34.62
C GLU A 59 13.87 29.97 34.58
N ASN A 60 13.06 31.03 34.65
CA ASN A 60 13.53 32.42 34.58
C ASN A 60 14.44 32.72 33.37
N GLY A 61 14.17 32.09 32.22
CA GLY A 61 14.96 32.27 30.99
C GLY A 61 16.31 31.54 30.98
N GLU A 62 16.56 30.64 31.94
CA GLU A 62 17.78 29.83 31.99
C GLU A 62 17.47 28.33 32.09
N LEU A 63 18.45 27.51 31.68
CA LEU A 63 18.34 26.04 31.73
C LEU A 63 18.78 25.53 33.10
N VAL A 64 17.86 24.96 33.87
CA VAL A 64 18.08 24.40 35.22
C VAL A 64 17.89 22.88 35.23
N GLY A 65 18.37 22.20 36.28
CA GLY A 65 18.37 20.73 36.43
C GLY A 65 19.78 20.16 36.63
N ASP A 66 19.89 18.83 36.75
CA ASP A 66 21.18 18.13 36.79
C ASP A 66 21.83 18.14 35.40
N ARG A 67 22.60 19.19 35.12
CA ARG A 67 23.14 19.48 33.78
C ARG A 67 24.62 19.18 33.67
N HIS A 68 24.98 18.38 32.68
CA HIS A 68 26.35 18.18 32.23
C HIS A 68 26.55 18.90 30.89
N VAL A 69 27.58 19.74 30.81
CA VAL A 69 27.83 20.61 29.65
C VAL A 69 29.01 20.09 28.84
N VAL A 70 28.81 19.92 27.53
CA VAL A 70 29.82 19.52 26.56
C VAL A 70 29.96 20.64 25.52
N PRO A 71 31.08 21.37 25.48
CA PRO A 71 31.28 22.42 24.49
C PRO A 71 31.28 21.85 23.07
N LEU A 72 30.52 22.48 22.17
CA LEU A 72 30.45 22.12 20.76
C LEU A 72 31.37 23.02 19.94
N ARG A 73 32.27 22.40 19.17
CA ARG A 73 33.17 23.13 18.27
C ARG A 73 32.71 22.98 16.84
N ARG A 74 32.40 24.09 16.17
CA ARG A 74 32.05 24.10 14.75
C ARG A 74 33.20 23.48 13.93
N VAL A 75 32.85 22.61 12.98
CA VAL A 75 33.77 21.93 12.08
C VAL A 75 33.95 22.78 10.81
N PRO A 76 35.16 23.25 10.49
CA PRO A 76 35.40 23.97 9.24
C PRO A 76 34.99 23.13 8.02
N GLY A 77 34.25 23.71 7.09
CA GLY A 77 33.74 23.01 5.90
C GLY A 77 32.46 22.19 6.13
N GLY A 78 31.90 22.18 7.35
CA GLY A 78 30.61 21.55 7.65
C GLY A 78 30.67 20.01 7.65
N LEU A 79 29.56 19.39 7.23
CA LEU A 79 29.44 17.93 7.13
C LEU A 79 30.43 17.35 6.10
N THR A 80 30.83 16.09 6.27
CA THR A 80 31.60 15.35 5.26
C THR A 80 30.74 14.97 4.06
N ALA A 81 31.37 14.55 2.96
CA ALA A 81 30.62 14.09 1.77
C ALA A 81 29.78 12.84 2.09
N GLU A 82 30.33 11.91 2.88
CA GLU A 82 29.64 10.71 3.33
C GLU A 82 28.44 11.04 4.23
N GLN A 83 28.58 12.00 5.14
CA GLN A 83 27.47 12.45 5.99
C GLN A 83 26.37 13.14 5.17
N ARG A 84 26.72 13.99 4.20
CA ARG A 84 25.73 14.60 3.29
C ARG A 84 25.00 13.56 2.44
N ALA A 85 25.69 12.53 1.97
CA ALA A 85 25.07 11.45 1.21
C ALA A 85 24.14 10.59 2.07
N ARG A 86 24.51 10.34 3.34
CA ARG A 86 23.67 9.59 4.29
C ARG A 86 22.47 10.39 4.80
N TRP A 87 22.62 11.70 4.94
CA TRP A 87 21.58 12.61 5.44
C TRP A 87 21.36 13.80 4.49
N PRO A 88 20.82 13.59 3.27
CA PRO A 88 20.70 14.64 2.25
C PRO A 88 19.92 15.87 2.72
N HIS A 89 18.83 15.66 3.46
CA HIS A 89 18.03 16.73 4.07
C HIS A 89 18.78 17.60 5.10
N LEU A 90 19.93 17.13 5.62
CA LEU A 90 20.78 17.88 6.54
C LEU A 90 22.00 18.51 5.86
N ALA A 91 22.14 18.38 4.54
CA ALA A 91 23.39 18.70 3.84
C ALA A 91 23.83 20.17 3.96
N SER A 92 22.87 21.08 4.20
CA SER A 92 23.11 22.52 4.40
C SER A 92 23.34 22.92 5.86
N TYR A 93 23.29 21.97 6.81
CA TYR A 93 23.46 22.25 8.24
C TYR A 93 24.93 22.43 8.57
N ASP A 94 25.19 23.23 9.61
CA ASP A 94 26.51 23.28 10.21
C ASP A 94 26.82 22.00 10.97
N ALA A 95 28.09 21.62 10.99
CA ALA A 95 28.57 20.48 11.74
C ALA A 95 29.32 20.95 12.99
N PHE A 96 29.03 20.29 14.11
CA PHE A 96 29.69 20.52 15.39
C PHE A 96 30.31 19.23 15.90
N ARG A 97 31.57 19.31 16.33
CA ARG A 97 32.27 18.20 16.97
C ARG A 97 31.72 17.97 18.37
N VAL A 98 31.25 16.76 18.61
CA VAL A 98 30.83 16.25 19.91
C VAL A 98 31.98 15.45 20.53
N ASN A 99 32.40 15.81 21.73
CA ASN A 99 33.44 15.08 22.46
C ASN A 99 32.91 14.61 23.81
N VAL A 100 32.32 13.41 23.81
CA VAL A 100 31.74 12.77 24.99
C VAL A 100 32.52 11.49 25.27
N ARG A 101 32.94 11.27 26.52
CA ARG A 101 33.68 10.07 26.93
C ARG A 101 32.84 8.80 26.84
N ASP A 102 31.59 8.86 27.29
CA ASP A 102 30.64 7.75 27.24
C ASP A 102 29.32 8.19 26.58
N VAL A 103 29.29 8.09 25.25
CA VAL A 103 28.10 8.40 24.44
C VAL A 103 26.91 7.54 24.87
N LYS A 104 27.12 6.29 25.30
CA LYS A 104 26.04 5.37 25.69
C LYS A 104 25.36 5.82 26.98
N ALA A 105 26.10 6.42 27.92
CA ALA A 105 25.51 7.04 29.10
C ALA A 105 24.65 8.26 28.73
N VAL A 106 25.16 9.14 27.87
CA VAL A 106 24.42 10.36 27.47
C VAL A 106 23.11 10.02 26.76
N LEU A 107 23.11 9.02 25.88
CA LEU A 107 21.92 8.61 25.12
C LEU A 107 20.79 7.98 25.97
N ARG A 108 21.02 7.72 27.27
CA ARG A 108 19.99 7.23 28.20
C ARG A 108 19.29 8.35 28.97
N GLY A 109 19.76 9.58 28.85
CA GLY A 109 19.20 10.77 29.49
C GLY A 109 18.54 11.73 28.51
N GLN A 110 18.16 12.89 29.02
CA GLN A 110 17.72 14.02 28.19
C GLN A 110 18.93 14.70 27.56
N VAL A 111 18.82 15.08 26.29
CA VAL A 111 19.88 15.76 25.54
C VAL A 111 19.31 17.01 24.86
N VAL A 112 19.98 18.14 25.05
CA VAL A 112 19.57 19.47 24.59
C VAL A 112 20.76 20.16 23.92
N ALA A 113 20.55 20.79 22.78
CA ALA A 113 21.50 21.72 22.16
C ALA A 113 21.20 23.14 22.64
N VAL A 114 22.23 23.87 23.05
CA VAL A 114 22.13 25.18 23.71
C VAL A 114 23.03 26.20 23.03
N GLU A 115 22.50 27.41 22.84
CA GLU A 115 23.27 28.60 22.44
C GLU A 115 23.35 29.59 23.59
N ARG A 116 24.55 30.15 23.81
CA ARG A 116 24.80 31.22 24.77
C ARG A 116 25.56 32.38 24.13
N ASP A 117 25.33 33.58 24.64
CA ASP A 117 26.14 34.75 24.27
C ASP A 117 27.53 34.72 24.92
N GLY A 118 28.37 35.71 24.60
CA GLY A 118 29.72 35.84 25.17
C GLY A 118 29.74 36.08 26.68
N GLY A 119 28.62 36.57 27.26
CA GLY A 119 28.43 36.72 28.70
C GLY A 119 27.88 35.47 29.39
N GLY A 120 27.54 34.43 28.62
CA GLY A 120 27.03 33.16 29.12
C GLY A 120 25.51 33.09 29.30
N ARG A 121 24.75 34.10 28.89
CA ARG A 121 23.28 34.09 28.96
C ARG A 121 22.69 33.15 27.91
N LEU A 122 21.64 32.41 28.28
CA LEU A 122 20.92 31.53 27.37
C LEU A 122 20.24 32.32 26.24
N LEU A 123 20.46 31.92 24.99
CA LEU A 123 19.85 32.50 23.80
C LEU A 123 18.84 31.54 23.14
N ASN A 124 19.17 30.26 23.11
CA ASN A 124 18.36 29.21 22.49
C ASN A 124 18.60 27.87 23.22
N ALA A 125 17.55 27.08 23.38
CA ALA A 125 17.67 25.67 23.72
C ALA A 125 16.64 24.83 22.95
N THR A 126 17.08 23.71 22.39
CA THR A 126 16.23 22.76 21.66
C THR A 126 16.66 21.33 21.96
N GLY A 127 15.73 20.39 21.91
CA GLY A 127 16.04 18.96 21.98
C GLY A 127 16.95 18.49 20.83
N VAL A 128 17.47 17.27 20.97
CA VAL A 128 18.35 16.67 19.97
C VAL A 128 17.71 15.39 19.42
N GLN A 129 17.59 15.29 18.10
CA GLN A 129 17.21 14.07 17.41
C GLN A 129 18.41 13.11 17.37
N ILE A 130 18.25 11.91 17.91
CA ILE A 130 19.33 10.93 18.12
C ILE A 130 19.33 9.65 17.23
N PRO A 131 18.47 9.43 16.22
CA PRO A 131 18.53 8.18 15.45
C PRO A 131 19.88 7.88 14.80
N GLY A 132 20.56 8.89 14.25
CA GLY A 132 21.84 8.69 13.57
C GLY A 132 22.95 8.18 14.50
N VAL A 133 23.11 8.79 15.68
CA VAL A 133 24.08 8.33 16.68
C VAL A 133 23.69 6.97 17.28
N LEU A 134 22.39 6.64 17.40
CA LEU A 134 21.97 5.31 17.81
C LEU A 134 22.39 4.24 16.79
N ASP A 135 22.22 4.52 15.50
CA ASP A 135 22.68 3.63 14.43
C ASP A 135 24.20 3.48 14.36
N ASP A 136 24.94 4.58 14.53
CA ASP A 136 26.41 4.55 14.57
C ASP A 136 26.95 3.73 15.76
N VAL A 137 26.34 3.88 16.94
CA VAL A 137 26.81 3.21 18.17
C VAL A 137 26.36 1.75 18.24
N TYR A 138 25.11 1.46 17.87
CA TYR A 138 24.49 0.15 18.10
C TYR A 138 24.13 -0.60 16.82
N GLY A 139 23.76 0.09 15.73
CA GLY A 139 23.08 -0.47 14.56
C GLY A 139 23.78 -1.69 13.94
N ARG A 140 25.10 -1.64 13.79
CA ARG A 140 25.87 -2.77 13.21
C ARG A 140 25.80 -4.06 14.04
N ALA A 141 25.81 -3.94 15.37
CA ALA A 141 25.75 -5.09 16.26
C ALA A 141 24.30 -5.54 16.49
N ALA A 142 23.40 -4.58 16.73
CA ALA A 142 21.98 -4.81 16.96
C ALA A 142 21.26 -5.43 15.76
N SER A 143 21.64 -5.07 14.52
CA SER A 143 21.03 -5.64 13.30
C SER A 143 21.24 -7.16 13.16
N ARG A 144 22.18 -7.74 13.89
CA ARG A 144 22.49 -9.18 13.88
C ARG A 144 21.91 -9.91 15.09
N ALA A 145 21.35 -9.20 16.05
CA ALA A 145 20.71 -9.81 17.21
C ALA A 145 19.38 -10.46 16.81
N GLU A 146 19.02 -11.53 17.50
CA GLU A 146 17.66 -12.08 17.44
C GLU A 146 16.80 -11.31 18.45
N LEU A 147 15.65 -10.80 17.99
CA LEU A 147 14.70 -10.01 18.77
C LEU A 147 13.35 -10.75 18.90
N GLY A 148 12.54 -10.34 19.86
CA GLY A 148 11.30 -11.01 20.21
C GLY A 148 11.51 -12.35 20.92
N PRO A 149 10.51 -13.24 20.89
CA PRO A 149 10.61 -14.57 21.47
C PRO A 149 11.37 -15.54 20.56
N VAL A 150 12.50 -16.06 21.03
CA VAL A 150 13.31 -17.08 20.35
C VAL A 150 13.34 -18.36 21.18
N TRP A 151 13.00 -19.48 20.55
CA TRP A 151 12.97 -20.78 21.21
C TRP A 151 14.20 -21.61 20.84
N ARG A 152 14.91 -22.11 21.86
CA ARG A 152 16.01 -23.09 21.69
C ARG A 152 15.78 -24.27 22.61
N HIS A 153 15.60 -25.46 22.04
CA HIS A 153 15.31 -26.69 22.79
C HIS A 153 14.16 -26.53 23.81
N GLY A 154 13.09 -25.83 23.41
CA GLY A 154 11.92 -25.56 24.26
C GLY A 154 12.10 -24.46 25.31
N THR A 155 13.27 -23.83 25.40
CA THR A 155 13.53 -22.70 26.31
C THR A 155 13.39 -21.38 25.55
N PRO A 156 12.54 -20.45 26.01
CA PRO A 156 12.38 -19.15 25.37
C PRO A 156 13.43 -18.14 25.89
N THR A 157 13.97 -17.33 24.99
CA THR A 157 14.64 -16.07 25.31
C THR A 157 13.83 -14.94 24.69
N LEU A 158 13.47 -13.95 25.51
CA LEU A 158 12.79 -12.73 25.05
C LEU A 158 13.81 -11.60 24.99
N SER A 159 13.88 -10.93 23.85
CA SER A 159 14.84 -9.86 23.58
C SER A 159 14.18 -8.63 22.98
N VAL A 160 14.50 -7.44 23.50
CA VAL A 160 14.01 -6.16 22.96
C VAL A 160 15.15 -5.17 22.80
N TRP A 161 15.20 -4.48 21.67
CA TRP A 161 16.16 -3.42 21.44
C TRP A 161 15.66 -2.13 22.09
N ALA A 162 16.33 -1.69 23.16
CA ALA A 162 15.97 -0.50 23.94
C ALA A 162 17.24 0.22 24.41
N PRO A 163 18.03 0.79 23.47
CA PRO A 163 19.37 1.30 23.76
C PRO A 163 19.36 2.54 24.67
N THR A 164 18.30 3.34 24.61
CA THR A 164 18.08 4.57 25.39
C THR A 164 17.39 4.30 26.73
N ALA A 165 16.88 3.09 26.96
CA ALA A 165 16.22 2.75 28.21
C ALA A 165 17.22 2.78 29.38
N ILE A 166 16.78 3.35 30.49
CA ILE A 166 17.50 3.35 31.77
C ILE A 166 17.37 1.96 32.40
N ARG A 167 16.17 1.37 32.34
CA ARG A 167 15.86 0.04 32.86
C ARG A 167 14.85 -0.66 31.97
N VAL A 168 15.02 -1.96 31.78
CA VAL A 168 14.00 -2.83 31.20
C VAL A 168 13.75 -4.03 32.11
N ALA A 169 12.49 -4.36 32.33
CA ALA A 169 12.04 -5.59 32.96
C ALA A 169 10.96 -6.26 32.10
N LEU A 170 10.73 -7.54 32.32
CA LEU A 170 9.62 -8.30 31.77
C LEU A 170 8.52 -8.37 32.83
N ASP A 171 7.31 -7.95 32.50
CA ASP A 171 6.09 -8.32 33.23
C ASP A 171 5.60 -9.65 32.65
N LEU A 172 5.65 -10.74 33.42
CA LEU A 172 5.19 -12.08 33.04
C LEU A 172 4.04 -12.48 33.95
N ASP A 173 2.80 -12.47 33.44
CA ASP A 173 1.57 -12.68 34.22
C ASP A 173 1.51 -11.86 35.54
N GLY A 174 1.95 -10.60 35.50
CA GLY A 174 1.98 -9.71 36.68
C GLY A 174 3.28 -9.80 37.50
N ARG A 175 4.18 -10.75 37.20
CA ARG A 175 5.48 -10.87 37.88
C ARG A 175 6.55 -10.10 37.11
N THR A 176 7.18 -9.14 37.77
CA THR A 176 8.33 -8.41 37.21
C THR A 176 9.63 -9.22 37.30
N ILE A 177 10.33 -9.36 36.18
CA ILE A 177 11.62 -10.05 36.04
C ILE A 177 12.61 -9.09 35.41
N ALA A 178 13.74 -8.83 36.06
CA ALA A 178 14.77 -7.95 35.51
C ALA A 178 15.39 -8.55 34.24
N MET A 179 15.59 -7.73 33.20
CA MET A 179 16.27 -8.12 31.97
C MET A 179 17.74 -7.70 32.00
N ARG A 180 18.60 -8.44 31.30
CA ARG A 180 20.02 -8.13 31.17
C ARG A 180 20.28 -7.33 29.89
N ARG A 181 20.90 -6.17 30.02
CA ARG A 181 21.39 -5.37 28.88
C ARG A 181 22.69 -5.95 28.32
N ASP A 182 22.81 -5.95 27.00
CA ASP A 182 24.07 -6.07 26.26
C ASP A 182 24.49 -4.66 25.80
N ASP A 183 25.62 -4.18 26.30
CA ASP A 183 26.09 -2.82 26.02
C ASP A 183 26.60 -2.63 24.58
N ALA A 184 26.99 -3.69 23.88
CA ALA A 184 27.43 -3.60 22.48
C ALA A 184 26.25 -3.39 21.53
N THR A 185 25.10 -3.99 21.84
CA THR A 185 23.91 -3.95 20.98
C THR A 185 22.82 -3.01 21.48
N GLY A 186 22.77 -2.71 22.77
CA GLY A 186 21.64 -2.02 23.41
C GLY A 186 20.40 -2.91 23.58
N VAL A 187 20.54 -4.22 23.35
CA VAL A 187 19.46 -5.21 23.51
C VAL A 187 19.35 -5.61 24.98
N TRP A 188 18.12 -5.71 25.48
CA TRP A 188 17.79 -6.28 26.77
C TRP A 188 17.21 -7.67 26.55
N SER A 189 17.65 -8.66 27.34
CA SER A 189 17.18 -10.04 27.20
C SER A 189 16.94 -10.73 28.54
N VAL A 190 16.03 -11.70 28.54
CA VAL A 190 15.83 -12.65 29.64
C VAL A 190 15.52 -14.03 29.07
N THR A 191 16.18 -15.05 29.63
CA THR A 191 15.93 -16.45 29.28
C THR A 191 15.04 -17.07 30.35
N GLY A 192 13.94 -17.68 29.90
CA GLY A 192 12.93 -18.27 30.75
C GLY A 192 13.08 -19.77 30.95
N THR A 193 11.94 -20.41 31.20
CA THR A 193 11.82 -21.87 31.25
C THR A 193 10.74 -22.33 30.26
N PRO A 194 10.69 -23.62 29.88
CA PRO A 194 9.62 -24.14 29.01
C PRO A 194 8.20 -23.85 29.54
N ALA A 195 8.03 -23.72 30.86
CA ALA A 195 6.75 -23.39 31.50
C ALA A 195 6.25 -21.97 31.20
N TRP A 196 7.07 -21.12 30.55
CA TRP A 196 6.63 -19.80 30.11
C TRP A 196 5.79 -19.84 28.83
N LYS A 197 5.75 -20.97 28.11
CA LYS A 197 4.91 -21.12 26.92
C LYS A 197 3.44 -20.82 27.24
N GLY A 198 2.83 -19.93 26.46
CA GLY A 198 1.45 -19.47 26.61
C GLY A 198 1.21 -18.46 27.73
N ARG A 199 2.25 -17.98 28.41
CA ARG A 199 2.14 -16.91 29.42
C ARG A 199 2.00 -15.55 28.74
N ARG A 200 1.27 -14.63 29.38
CA ARG A 200 1.13 -13.25 28.92
C ARG A 200 2.33 -12.45 29.38
N TYR A 201 2.81 -11.55 28.53
CA TYR A 201 3.90 -10.68 28.88
C TYR A 201 3.79 -9.27 28.28
N ALA A 202 4.55 -8.37 28.86
CA ALA A 202 4.86 -7.04 28.34
C ALA A 202 6.26 -6.63 28.81
N PHE A 203 6.89 -5.69 28.11
CA PHE A 203 8.07 -5.02 28.62
C PHE A 203 7.69 -3.84 29.51
N VAL A 204 8.39 -3.71 30.63
CA VAL A 204 8.35 -2.54 31.51
C VAL A 204 9.62 -1.73 31.25
N VAL A 205 9.49 -0.63 30.52
CA VAL A 205 10.58 0.18 30.00
C VAL A 205 10.62 1.54 30.70
N THR A 206 11.67 1.81 31.46
CA THR A 206 11.95 3.13 32.02
C THR A 206 12.88 3.89 31.08
N VAL A 207 12.43 5.00 30.51
CA VAL A 207 13.13 5.73 29.44
C VAL A 207 12.78 7.22 29.46
N PHE A 208 13.68 8.08 29.01
CA PHE A 208 13.36 9.48 28.74
C PHE A 208 12.51 9.60 27.47
N ALA A 209 11.32 10.20 27.57
CA ALA A 209 10.41 10.39 26.45
C ALA A 209 10.37 11.88 26.05
N PRO A 210 10.96 12.26 24.90
CA PRO A 210 10.97 13.66 24.43
C PRO A 210 9.59 14.27 24.28
N SER A 211 8.59 13.47 23.86
CA SER A 211 7.21 13.91 23.66
C SER A 211 6.51 14.42 24.93
N VAL A 212 7.02 14.07 26.12
CA VAL A 212 6.51 14.55 27.42
C VAL A 212 7.60 15.19 28.28
N GLY A 213 8.82 15.35 27.75
CA GLY A 213 9.93 16.04 28.38
C GLY A 213 10.42 15.45 29.70
N ARG A 214 10.22 14.15 29.97
CA ARG A 214 10.59 13.51 31.25
C ARG A 214 10.85 12.02 31.11
N VAL A 215 11.46 11.44 32.15
CA VAL A 215 11.55 9.98 32.31
C VAL A 215 10.17 9.40 32.64
N VAL A 216 9.78 8.37 31.91
CA VAL A 216 8.53 7.63 32.07
C VAL A 216 8.81 6.15 32.28
N THR A 217 7.84 5.42 32.82
CA THR A 217 7.85 3.94 32.84
C THR A 217 6.65 3.43 32.07
N ASN A 218 6.93 2.73 30.98
CA ASN A 218 5.93 2.19 30.05
C ASN A 218 5.78 0.70 30.27
N THR A 219 4.54 0.22 30.40
CA THR A 219 4.20 -1.18 30.16
C THR A 219 3.70 -1.30 28.73
N VAL A 220 4.43 -2.02 27.89
CA VAL A 220 4.26 -2.04 26.44
C VAL A 220 4.44 -3.45 25.89
N THR A 221 3.64 -3.82 24.90
CA THR A 221 3.75 -5.09 24.18
C THR A 221 5.07 -5.17 23.40
N ASP A 222 5.41 -6.39 22.98
CA ASP A 222 6.62 -6.65 22.20
C ASP A 222 6.44 -6.20 20.73
N PRO A 223 7.33 -5.37 20.17
CA PRO A 223 7.34 -5.07 18.73
C PRO A 223 7.46 -6.30 17.83
N TYR A 224 8.05 -7.38 18.35
CA TYR A 224 8.19 -8.68 17.71
C TYR A 224 7.17 -9.69 18.26
N SER A 225 6.01 -9.22 18.76
CA SER A 225 4.92 -10.10 19.20
C SER A 225 4.57 -11.10 18.09
N LEU A 226 4.62 -12.39 18.43
CA LEU A 226 4.18 -13.46 17.54
C LEU A 226 2.78 -13.97 17.88
N GLY A 227 2.31 -13.68 19.10
CA GLY A 227 0.95 -13.94 19.53
C GLY A 227 0.47 -12.88 20.52
N LEU A 228 -0.85 -12.70 20.59
CA LEU A 228 -1.49 -11.59 21.30
C LEU A 228 -2.75 -12.07 22.04
N THR A 229 -3.10 -11.36 23.12
CA THR A 229 -4.44 -11.43 23.71
C THR A 229 -5.38 -10.47 22.98
N ALA A 230 -6.69 -10.61 23.18
CA ALA A 230 -7.68 -9.74 22.56
C ALA A 230 -7.40 -8.24 22.79
N ASP A 231 -7.71 -7.43 21.77
CA ASP A 231 -7.39 -6.00 21.61
C ASP A 231 -5.91 -5.68 21.83
N SER A 232 -5.05 -6.68 21.61
CA SER A 232 -3.59 -6.56 21.69
C SER A 232 -3.08 -6.01 23.02
N ARG A 233 -3.84 -6.25 24.10
CA ARG A 233 -3.54 -5.73 25.45
C ARG A 233 -2.27 -6.30 26.05
N ARG A 234 -1.89 -7.53 25.66
CA ARG A 234 -0.68 -8.23 26.11
C ARG A 234 -0.12 -9.09 24.98
N SER A 235 1.20 -9.21 24.92
CA SER A 235 1.87 -10.22 24.12
C SER A 235 1.68 -11.60 24.76
N LEU A 236 1.61 -12.64 23.94
CA LEU A 236 1.52 -14.03 24.36
C LEU A 236 2.76 -14.80 23.90
N LEU A 237 3.42 -15.48 24.83
CA LEU A 237 4.66 -16.19 24.51
C LEU A 237 4.36 -17.53 23.82
N ILE A 238 4.22 -17.49 22.50
CA ILE A 238 3.98 -18.66 21.66
C ILE A 238 5.23 -19.10 20.90
N ASP A 239 5.21 -20.34 20.43
CA ASP A 239 6.24 -20.98 19.62
C ASP A 239 5.64 -21.34 18.28
N LEU A 240 5.95 -20.58 17.22
CA LEU A 240 5.33 -20.76 15.90
C LEU A 240 5.61 -22.13 15.27
N ASP A 241 6.61 -22.87 15.74
CA ASP A 241 6.91 -24.24 15.31
C ASP A 241 6.09 -25.30 16.07
N ASP A 242 5.29 -24.91 17.07
CA ASP A 242 4.39 -25.81 17.80
C ASP A 242 3.29 -26.34 16.85
N PRO A 243 3.17 -27.68 16.69
CA PRO A 243 2.24 -28.27 15.74
C PRO A 243 0.77 -28.01 16.08
N ARG A 244 0.45 -27.63 17.33
CA ARG A 244 -0.92 -27.28 17.75
C ARG A 244 -1.40 -25.97 17.13
N LEU A 245 -0.47 -25.11 16.71
CA LEU A 245 -0.75 -23.85 16.01
C LEU A 245 -0.95 -24.03 14.51
N ALA A 246 -0.99 -25.26 14.00
CA ALA A 246 -1.07 -25.53 12.57
C ALA A 246 -2.24 -26.47 12.24
N PRO A 247 -2.88 -26.32 11.05
CA PRO A 247 -3.85 -27.29 10.59
C PRO A 247 -3.18 -28.62 10.22
N ALA A 248 -3.99 -29.68 10.16
CA ALA A 248 -3.54 -30.97 9.64
C ALA A 248 -2.94 -30.82 8.23
N GLY A 249 -1.76 -31.43 8.02
CA GLY A 249 -1.04 -31.38 6.75
C GLY A 249 -0.25 -30.09 6.48
N TRP A 250 -0.14 -29.14 7.42
CA TRP A 250 0.56 -27.86 7.22
C TRP A 250 2.02 -28.01 6.77
N LYS A 251 2.78 -28.90 7.42
CA LYS A 251 4.20 -29.16 7.08
C LYS A 251 4.38 -29.69 5.65
N THR A 252 3.39 -30.40 5.14
CA THR A 252 3.37 -31.02 3.80
C THR A 252 2.41 -30.31 2.85
N LEU A 253 1.98 -29.08 3.18
CA LEU A 253 1.02 -28.32 2.37
C LEU A 253 1.60 -28.12 0.97
N ARG A 254 0.93 -28.70 -0.02
CA ARG A 254 1.26 -28.48 -1.43
C ARG A 254 0.58 -27.21 -1.90
N LYS A 255 1.39 -26.26 -2.34
CA LYS A 255 0.92 -25.02 -2.96
C LYS A 255 0.64 -25.24 -4.45
N PRO A 256 -0.26 -24.46 -5.06
CA PRO A 256 -0.32 -24.34 -6.52
C PRO A 256 1.08 -24.04 -7.07
N ALA A 257 1.45 -24.57 -8.24
CA ALA A 257 2.75 -24.26 -8.84
C ALA A 257 2.92 -22.73 -9.00
N PRO A 258 4.13 -22.18 -8.83
CA PRO A 258 4.37 -20.76 -9.11
C PRO A 258 3.91 -20.45 -10.53
N PRO A 259 2.94 -19.55 -10.73
CA PRO A 259 2.44 -19.29 -12.06
C PRO A 259 3.54 -18.57 -12.85
N ARG A 260 3.71 -18.95 -14.12
CA ARG A 260 4.52 -18.14 -15.03
C ARG A 260 3.91 -16.75 -15.21
N ARG A 261 2.62 -16.58 -14.90
CA ARG A 261 1.83 -15.37 -15.15
C ARG A 261 0.95 -15.09 -13.95
N PRO A 262 1.43 -14.31 -12.97
CA PRO A 262 0.58 -13.96 -11.85
C PRO A 262 -0.57 -13.08 -12.35
N THR A 263 -1.78 -13.43 -11.90
CA THR A 263 -2.98 -12.60 -11.89
C THR A 263 -3.46 -12.54 -10.45
N VAL A 264 -3.63 -11.31 -9.94
CA VAL A 264 -3.92 -11.01 -8.54
C VAL A 264 -5.36 -10.56 -8.37
N TYR A 265 -6.05 -11.08 -7.36
CA TYR A 265 -7.41 -10.71 -6.97
C TYR A 265 -7.39 -10.14 -5.54
N GLU A 266 -7.65 -8.85 -5.38
CA GLU A 266 -7.60 -8.16 -4.09
C GLU A 266 -8.91 -8.30 -3.33
N LEU A 267 -8.85 -8.80 -2.09
CA LEU A 267 -9.99 -9.21 -1.29
C LEU A 267 -9.79 -8.83 0.18
N HIS A 268 -10.85 -8.34 0.81
CA HIS A 268 -10.89 -8.14 2.26
C HIS A 268 -11.52 -9.37 2.95
N VAL A 269 -10.95 -9.79 4.10
CA VAL A 269 -11.41 -10.99 4.85
C VAL A 269 -12.88 -10.87 5.25
N ARG A 270 -13.30 -9.67 5.67
CA ARG A 270 -14.68 -9.44 6.06
C ARG A 270 -15.63 -9.40 4.87
N ASP A 271 -15.30 -8.62 3.85
CA ASP A 271 -16.09 -8.50 2.61
C ASP A 271 -16.40 -9.87 2.03
N PHE A 272 -15.39 -10.76 2.02
CA PHE A 272 -15.49 -12.11 1.49
C PHE A 272 -16.70 -12.90 2.01
N SER A 273 -17.10 -12.71 3.27
CA SER A 273 -18.07 -13.62 3.90
C SER A 273 -19.09 -12.99 4.84
N ALA A 274 -18.96 -11.70 5.19
CA ALA A 274 -19.94 -11.03 6.05
C ALA A 274 -21.37 -11.15 5.53
N SER A 275 -21.54 -11.03 4.20
CA SER A 275 -22.84 -11.17 3.52
C SER A 275 -23.12 -12.57 2.96
N ASP A 276 -22.20 -13.54 3.08
CA ASP A 276 -22.39 -14.88 2.51
C ASP A 276 -23.27 -15.75 3.45
N ARG A 277 -24.56 -15.84 3.14
CA ARG A 277 -25.52 -16.62 3.92
C ARG A 277 -25.22 -18.13 3.93
N THR A 278 -24.42 -18.62 2.99
CA THR A 278 -24.00 -20.03 2.92
C THR A 278 -22.81 -20.35 3.84
N VAL A 279 -22.17 -19.34 4.42
CA VAL A 279 -21.20 -19.48 5.51
C VAL A 279 -21.96 -19.49 6.85
N PRO A 280 -21.65 -20.42 7.78
CA PRO A 280 -22.21 -20.38 9.14
C PRO A 280 -21.95 -19.03 9.80
N GLU A 281 -22.97 -18.45 10.44
CA GLU A 281 -22.92 -17.09 11.00
C GLU A 281 -21.70 -16.82 11.89
N ARG A 282 -21.35 -17.78 12.77
CA ARG A 282 -20.16 -17.70 13.63
C ARG A 282 -18.81 -17.61 12.88
N LEU A 283 -18.78 -17.94 11.59
CA LEU A 283 -17.60 -17.91 10.73
C LEU A 283 -17.60 -16.75 9.74
N ARG A 284 -18.71 -16.04 9.56
CA ARG A 284 -18.78 -14.88 8.66
C ARG A 284 -17.82 -13.80 9.15
N GLY A 285 -17.07 -13.23 8.22
CA GLY A 285 -16.04 -12.23 8.46
C GLY A 285 -14.76 -12.73 9.12
N THR A 286 -14.48 -14.04 9.08
CA THR A 286 -13.30 -14.64 9.74
C THR A 286 -12.40 -15.39 8.76
N TYR A 287 -11.16 -15.68 9.18
CA TYR A 287 -10.25 -16.57 8.48
C TYR A 287 -10.88 -17.94 8.17
N ARG A 288 -11.72 -18.44 9.07
CA ARG A 288 -12.36 -19.75 8.89
C ARG A 288 -13.45 -19.78 7.83
N ALA A 289 -13.94 -18.64 7.36
CA ALA A 289 -14.85 -18.61 6.20
C ALA A 289 -14.20 -19.26 4.96
N PHE A 290 -12.88 -19.11 4.79
CA PHE A 290 -12.11 -19.73 3.69
C PHE A 290 -11.97 -21.26 3.81
N THR A 291 -12.38 -21.85 4.94
CA THR A 291 -12.39 -23.30 5.15
C THR A 291 -13.73 -23.95 4.75
N VAL A 292 -14.78 -23.14 4.59
CA VAL A 292 -16.13 -23.59 4.23
C VAL A 292 -16.17 -23.86 2.73
N ARG A 293 -15.67 -25.04 2.32
CA ARG A 293 -15.45 -25.38 0.90
C ARG A 293 -16.67 -25.13 0.01
N ASN A 294 -17.88 -25.38 0.51
CA ASN A 294 -19.12 -25.26 -0.23
C ASN A 294 -19.84 -23.92 -0.01
N SER A 295 -19.17 -22.88 0.51
CA SER A 295 -19.74 -21.54 0.51
C SER A 295 -19.79 -20.96 -0.91
N ALA A 296 -20.64 -19.96 -1.13
CA ALA A 296 -20.75 -19.25 -2.39
C ALA A 296 -19.43 -18.54 -2.73
N GLY A 297 -18.82 -17.87 -1.75
CA GLY A 297 -17.51 -17.24 -1.92
C GLY A 297 -16.41 -18.24 -2.29
N MET A 298 -16.30 -19.38 -1.61
CA MET A 298 -15.26 -20.37 -1.95
C MET A 298 -15.50 -21.06 -3.30
N ARG A 299 -16.76 -21.24 -3.73
CA ARG A 299 -17.05 -21.69 -5.11
C ARG A 299 -16.63 -20.65 -6.14
N ALA A 300 -16.92 -19.38 -5.89
CA ALA A 300 -16.56 -18.28 -6.79
C ALA A 300 -15.03 -18.15 -6.92
N LEU A 301 -14.29 -18.22 -5.81
CA LEU A 301 -12.81 -18.19 -5.83
C LEU A 301 -12.21 -19.37 -6.60
N ARG A 302 -12.76 -20.60 -6.46
CA ARG A 302 -12.31 -21.74 -7.28
C ARG A 302 -12.59 -21.53 -8.76
N ALA A 303 -13.78 -21.04 -9.11
CA ALA A 303 -14.12 -20.74 -10.51
C ALA A 303 -13.20 -19.66 -11.09
N LEU A 304 -12.81 -18.66 -10.29
CA LEU A 304 -11.80 -17.66 -10.69
C LEU A 304 -10.41 -18.29 -10.88
N ALA A 305 -10.02 -19.21 -10.00
CA ALA A 305 -8.78 -19.95 -10.13
C ALA A 305 -8.74 -20.81 -11.40
N ASP A 306 -9.84 -21.51 -11.69
CA ASP A 306 -10.02 -22.33 -12.91
C ASP A 306 -9.97 -21.47 -14.18
N ASP A 307 -10.38 -20.21 -14.10
CA ASP A 307 -10.33 -19.26 -15.22
C ASP A 307 -8.94 -18.65 -15.44
N GLY A 308 -8.07 -18.60 -14.43
CA GLY A 308 -6.71 -18.04 -14.53
C GLY A 308 -6.29 -17.06 -13.44
N VAL A 309 -7.11 -16.83 -12.41
CA VAL A 309 -6.64 -16.12 -11.20
C VAL A 309 -5.68 -17.02 -10.44
N THR A 310 -4.57 -16.46 -9.98
CA THR A 310 -3.49 -17.26 -9.37
C THR A 310 -3.21 -16.90 -7.92
N HIS A 311 -3.52 -15.65 -7.54
CA HIS A 311 -3.26 -15.12 -6.21
C HIS A 311 -4.48 -14.39 -5.68
N VAL A 312 -4.73 -14.54 -4.38
CA VAL A 312 -5.59 -13.63 -3.61
C VAL A 312 -4.67 -12.71 -2.81
N HIS A 313 -4.76 -11.41 -3.06
CA HIS A 313 -4.20 -10.37 -2.21
C HIS A 313 -5.20 -10.09 -1.11
N LEU A 314 -4.84 -10.37 0.13
CA LEU A 314 -5.63 -10.01 1.29
C LEU A 314 -5.25 -8.60 1.74
N LEU A 315 -6.25 -7.72 1.88
CA LEU A 315 -6.11 -6.46 2.66
C LEU A 315 -5.51 -6.77 4.06
N PRO A 316 -5.06 -5.76 4.82
CA PRO A 316 -4.39 -5.94 6.10
C PRO A 316 -4.97 -7.08 6.97
N VAL A 317 -4.12 -8.07 7.26
CA VAL A 317 -4.42 -9.23 8.12
C VAL A 317 -3.36 -9.41 9.22
N PHE A 318 -2.45 -8.44 9.35
CA PHE A 318 -1.67 -8.24 10.57
C PHE A 318 -2.54 -7.52 11.61
N ASP A 319 -2.15 -7.57 12.88
CA ASP A 319 -2.86 -6.90 13.98
C ASP A 319 -2.91 -5.37 13.81
N PHE A 320 -4.12 -4.83 13.72
CA PHE A 320 -4.39 -3.41 13.54
C PHE A 320 -5.30 -2.85 14.65
N ALA A 321 -5.32 -1.53 14.80
CA ALA A 321 -5.83 -0.88 16.02
C ALA A 321 -7.33 -0.52 16.01
N THR A 322 -7.99 -0.59 14.86
CA THR A 322 -9.25 0.12 14.57
C THR A 322 -10.51 -0.72 14.59
N VAL A 323 -10.43 -1.99 15.00
CA VAL A 323 -11.62 -2.85 15.20
C VAL A 323 -11.54 -3.52 16.59
N PRO A 324 -12.62 -3.47 17.41
CA PRO A 324 -12.71 -4.30 18.61
C PRO A 324 -12.58 -5.78 18.26
N GLU A 325 -11.62 -6.50 18.86
CA GLU A 325 -11.33 -7.88 18.44
C GLU A 325 -12.37 -8.88 18.95
N ARG A 326 -13.07 -8.55 20.05
CA ARG A 326 -14.14 -9.38 20.59
C ARG A 326 -15.46 -9.04 19.92
N ARG A 327 -16.10 -10.05 19.33
CA ARG A 327 -17.45 -9.92 18.74
C ARG A 327 -18.51 -9.34 19.69
N ALA A 328 -18.39 -9.60 21.00
CA ALA A 328 -19.31 -9.06 22.00
C ALA A 328 -19.19 -7.55 22.18
N ASP A 329 -18.04 -6.98 21.80
CA ASP A 329 -17.74 -5.54 21.91
C ASP A 329 -18.01 -4.80 20.60
N GLN A 330 -18.31 -5.53 19.51
CA GLN A 330 -18.64 -4.98 18.19
C GLN A 330 -20.11 -4.57 18.14
N ARG A 331 -20.39 -3.31 17.76
CA ARG A 331 -21.74 -2.79 17.59
C ARG A 331 -22.27 -3.05 16.19
N VAL A 332 -23.59 -3.18 16.09
CA VAL A 332 -24.31 -3.21 14.81
C VAL A 332 -25.22 -1.98 14.72
N PRO A 333 -25.44 -1.41 13.52
CA PRO A 333 -26.34 -0.28 13.36
C PRO A 333 -27.76 -0.65 13.83
N ALA A 334 -28.43 0.27 14.54
CA ALA A 334 -29.76 0.01 15.10
C ALA A 334 -30.91 0.19 14.08
N CYS A 335 -30.63 0.83 12.94
CA CYS A 335 -31.62 1.04 11.87
C CYS A 335 -31.69 -0.16 10.91
N ASP A 336 -32.74 -0.18 10.08
CA ASP A 336 -32.78 -1.01 8.88
C ASP A 336 -32.41 -0.16 7.65
N PRO A 337 -31.12 -0.13 7.24
CA PRO A 337 -30.69 0.69 6.11
C PRO A 337 -31.27 0.20 4.78
N ALA A 338 -31.78 -1.03 4.69
CA ALA A 338 -32.41 -1.55 3.48
C ALA A 338 -33.82 -1.02 3.26
N ALA A 339 -34.49 -0.54 4.31
CA ALA A 339 -35.82 0.06 4.21
C ALA A 339 -35.79 1.54 3.74
N LEU A 340 -34.62 2.16 3.69
CA LEU A 340 -34.44 3.57 3.33
C LEU A 340 -34.34 3.78 1.81
N PRO A 341 -34.72 4.97 1.29
CA PRO A 341 -34.57 5.29 -0.13
C PRO A 341 -33.11 5.19 -0.59
N PRO A 342 -32.85 4.72 -1.81
CA PRO A 342 -31.49 4.38 -2.24
C PRO A 342 -30.54 5.55 -2.49
N ASP A 343 -31.08 6.75 -2.53
CA ASP A 343 -30.38 8.03 -2.70
C ASP A 343 -30.47 8.91 -1.44
N SER A 344 -30.92 8.34 -0.32
CA SER A 344 -30.99 9.00 0.98
C SER A 344 -29.61 9.07 1.66
N ASP A 345 -29.40 10.09 2.47
CA ASP A 345 -28.25 10.26 3.35
C ASP A 345 -28.46 9.63 4.74
N GLU A 346 -29.62 9.01 5.00
CA GLU A 346 -29.94 8.40 6.30
C GLU A 346 -29.17 7.10 6.56
N GLN A 347 -28.88 6.29 5.52
CA GLN A 347 -28.09 5.06 5.67
C GLN A 347 -26.71 5.37 6.24
N GLN A 348 -26.00 6.35 5.66
CA GLN A 348 -24.66 6.68 6.14
C GLN A 348 -24.66 7.31 7.54
N LYS A 349 -25.72 8.04 7.94
CA LYS A 349 -25.86 8.52 9.33
C LYS A 349 -25.95 7.34 10.29
N CYS A 350 -26.76 6.34 9.95
CA CYS A 350 -26.93 5.15 10.76
C CYS A 350 -25.64 4.32 10.87
N ILE A 351 -24.90 4.14 9.76
CA ILE A 351 -23.59 3.46 9.81
C ILE A 351 -22.59 4.27 10.65
N ALA A 352 -22.60 5.61 10.53
CA ALA A 352 -21.70 6.47 11.28
C ALA A 352 -21.89 6.39 12.81
N GLU A 353 -23.05 5.98 13.32
CA GLU A 353 -23.29 5.80 14.77
C GLU A 353 -22.48 4.65 15.40
N VAL A 354 -21.98 3.74 14.57
CA VAL A 354 -21.26 2.54 15.04
C VAL A 354 -19.87 2.39 14.42
N ARG A 355 -19.51 3.12 13.36
CA ARG A 355 -18.28 2.92 12.56
C ARG A 355 -17.00 2.66 13.38
N ASP A 356 -16.73 3.44 14.43
CA ASP A 356 -15.51 3.28 15.26
C ASP A 356 -15.53 2.05 16.19
N THR A 357 -16.65 1.34 16.23
CA THR A 357 -16.93 0.25 17.18
C THR A 357 -17.64 -0.93 16.52
N ASP A 358 -17.83 -0.91 15.20
CA ASP A 358 -18.37 -2.05 14.48
C ASP A 358 -17.23 -3.07 14.22
N ALA A 359 -17.46 -3.99 13.29
CA ALA A 359 -16.51 -5.05 13.02
C ALA A 359 -15.71 -4.83 11.72
N PHE A 360 -15.70 -3.60 11.21
CA PHE A 360 -15.19 -3.26 9.89
C PHE A 360 -14.13 -2.16 9.95
N ASN A 361 -12.96 -2.47 9.41
CA ASN A 361 -12.02 -1.49 8.90
C ASN A 361 -11.21 -2.18 7.79
N TRP A 362 -10.61 -1.45 6.87
CA TRP A 362 -9.62 -2.03 5.96
C TRP A 362 -8.36 -2.51 6.69
N GLY A 363 -8.00 -1.88 7.82
CA GLY A 363 -6.90 -2.29 8.69
C GLY A 363 -5.55 -1.67 8.35
N TYR A 364 -5.51 -0.56 7.61
CA TYR A 364 -4.28 0.23 7.36
C TYR A 364 -3.89 1.04 8.61
N ASP A 365 -3.92 0.40 9.78
CA ASP A 365 -3.73 0.99 11.12
C ASP A 365 -2.81 0.12 11.97
N PRO A 366 -1.52 -0.03 11.63
CA PRO A 366 -0.69 -1.07 12.19
C PRO A 366 -0.43 -0.89 13.68
N LEU A 367 -0.66 -1.96 14.45
CA LEU A 367 -0.33 -2.05 15.86
C LEU A 367 0.80 -3.07 16.11
N HIS A 368 0.67 -4.30 15.60
CA HIS A 368 1.75 -5.29 15.58
C HIS A 368 1.91 -5.93 14.19
N TYR A 369 3.07 -5.75 13.58
CA TYR A 369 3.30 -6.18 12.20
C TYR A 369 3.39 -7.70 11.97
N THR A 370 3.64 -8.50 13.02
CA THR A 370 4.03 -9.92 12.88
C THR A 370 3.10 -10.89 13.62
N ALA A 371 1.88 -10.43 13.97
CA ALA A 371 0.81 -11.25 14.52
C ALA A 371 -0.45 -11.11 13.64
N PRO A 372 -1.26 -12.16 13.46
CA PRO A 372 -2.54 -12.05 12.76
C PRO A 372 -3.53 -11.14 13.50
N GLU A 373 -4.40 -10.47 12.74
CA GLU A 373 -5.53 -9.71 13.28
C GLU A 373 -6.48 -10.61 14.08
N GLY A 374 -6.88 -10.18 15.27
CA GLY A 374 -7.73 -10.97 16.17
C GLY A 374 -9.21 -10.89 15.86
N SER A 375 -9.73 -9.77 15.33
CA SER A 375 -11.15 -9.63 14.97
C SER A 375 -11.60 -10.59 13.86
N TYR A 376 -10.66 -11.05 13.03
CA TYR A 376 -10.88 -12.07 12.00
C TYR A 376 -10.76 -13.52 12.51
N ALA A 377 -10.47 -13.73 13.79
CA ALA A 377 -10.49 -15.06 14.41
C ALA A 377 -11.83 -15.32 15.11
N THR A 378 -12.22 -16.58 15.25
CA THR A 378 -13.42 -16.94 16.03
C THR A 378 -13.22 -16.79 17.53
N ASP A 379 -11.97 -16.88 17.98
CA ASP A 379 -11.50 -16.50 19.30
C ASP A 379 -10.29 -15.59 19.08
N PRO A 380 -10.34 -14.31 19.52
CA PRO A 380 -9.25 -13.38 19.29
C PRO A 380 -8.02 -13.72 20.12
N ASP A 381 -8.12 -14.46 21.22
CA ASP A 381 -6.93 -14.80 22.00
C ASP A 381 -6.09 -15.88 21.27
N ASP A 382 -4.77 -15.68 21.13
CA ASP A 382 -3.89 -16.78 20.69
C ASP A 382 -3.98 -17.95 21.68
N PRO A 383 -3.91 -19.21 21.20
CA PRO A 383 -3.38 -19.66 19.91
C PRO A 383 -4.37 -19.69 18.72
N ALA A 384 -5.62 -19.28 18.90
CA ALA A 384 -6.67 -19.48 17.90
C ALA A 384 -6.39 -18.69 16.60
N ARG A 385 -6.11 -17.39 16.70
CA ARG A 385 -5.83 -16.53 15.53
C ARG A 385 -4.69 -17.06 14.65
N THR A 386 -3.58 -17.51 15.25
CA THR A 386 -2.44 -18.10 14.51
C THR A 386 -2.85 -19.33 13.71
N LYS A 387 -3.62 -20.23 14.34
CA LYS A 387 -4.06 -21.47 13.69
C LYS A 387 -5.07 -21.19 12.58
N GLU A 388 -6.02 -20.30 12.82
CA GLU A 388 -7.08 -19.97 11.87
C GLU A 388 -6.54 -19.24 10.63
N PHE A 389 -5.55 -18.36 10.79
CA PHE A 389 -4.83 -17.77 9.65
C PHE A 389 -4.18 -18.86 8.78
N ARG A 390 -3.50 -19.84 9.39
CA ARG A 390 -2.90 -20.96 8.65
C ARG A 390 -3.96 -21.86 8.00
N GLU A 391 -5.13 -22.02 8.61
CA GLU A 391 -6.28 -22.69 8.03
C GLU A 391 -6.80 -21.97 6.78
N MET A 392 -6.88 -20.63 6.80
CA MET A 392 -7.22 -19.79 5.64
C MET A 392 -6.20 -19.98 4.50
N VAL A 393 -4.90 -19.81 4.77
CA VAL A 393 -3.85 -19.98 3.75
C VAL A 393 -3.93 -21.36 3.12
N ALA A 394 -4.08 -22.41 3.93
CA ALA A 394 -4.25 -23.76 3.44
C ALA A 394 -5.55 -23.96 2.65
N GLY A 395 -6.65 -23.28 3.02
CA GLY A 395 -7.93 -23.28 2.32
C GLY A 395 -7.82 -22.68 0.91
N LEU A 396 -7.16 -21.53 0.79
CA LEU A 396 -6.89 -20.84 -0.48
C LEU A 396 -5.93 -21.67 -1.36
N ASN A 397 -4.81 -22.15 -0.81
CA ASN A 397 -3.86 -22.98 -1.56
C ASN A 397 -4.51 -24.27 -2.10
N ARG A 398 -5.36 -24.95 -1.32
CA ARG A 398 -6.11 -26.13 -1.80
C ARG A 398 -7.17 -25.79 -2.84
N SER A 399 -7.56 -24.53 -2.97
CA SER A 399 -8.51 -24.02 -3.95
C SER A 399 -7.82 -23.50 -5.21
N GLY A 400 -6.51 -23.74 -5.38
CA GLY A 400 -5.75 -23.32 -6.55
C GLY A 400 -5.10 -21.93 -6.42
N LEU A 401 -5.26 -21.25 -5.28
CA LEU A 401 -4.87 -19.85 -5.10
C LEU A 401 -3.70 -19.69 -4.13
N ARG A 402 -2.71 -18.91 -4.54
CA ARG A 402 -1.64 -18.40 -3.67
C ARG A 402 -2.11 -17.20 -2.86
N VAL A 403 -1.44 -16.88 -1.76
CA VAL A 403 -1.83 -15.78 -0.86
C VAL A 403 -0.81 -14.65 -0.87
N VAL A 404 -1.22 -13.47 -1.29
CA VAL A 404 -0.46 -12.22 -1.09
C VAL A 404 -1.02 -11.52 0.15
N MET A 405 -0.13 -10.92 0.94
CA MET A 405 -0.49 -10.12 2.09
C MET A 405 -0.19 -8.65 1.84
N ASP A 406 -1.15 -7.78 2.11
CA ASP A 406 -0.91 -6.35 2.23
C ASP A 406 -0.11 -6.06 3.50
N VAL A 407 0.98 -5.30 3.36
CA VAL A 407 1.86 -4.95 4.46
C VAL A 407 2.08 -3.44 4.52
N VAL A 408 1.89 -2.88 5.71
CA VAL A 408 1.82 -1.44 5.92
C VAL A 408 2.94 -1.01 6.85
N TYR A 409 4.17 -1.04 6.36
CA TYR A 409 5.35 -0.69 7.17
C TYR A 409 5.68 0.81 7.14
N ASN A 410 5.00 1.60 6.32
CA ASN A 410 5.29 3.03 6.12
C ASN A 410 4.85 3.92 7.29
N HIS A 411 3.95 3.44 8.17
CA HIS A 411 3.52 4.12 9.38
C HIS A 411 3.09 3.14 10.48
N THR A 412 2.80 3.67 11.65
CA THR A 412 2.06 3.00 12.74
C THR A 412 0.78 3.77 13.03
N HIS A 413 -0.21 3.14 13.66
CA HIS A 413 -1.44 3.82 14.06
C HIS A 413 -1.18 5.01 15.02
N ALA A 414 -0.26 4.86 15.96
CA ALA A 414 0.06 5.91 16.94
C ALA A 414 1.54 5.96 17.30
N ALA A 415 1.99 7.12 17.80
CA ALA A 415 3.34 7.36 18.29
C ALA A 415 3.33 8.08 19.65
N GLY A 416 4.49 8.44 20.18
CA GLY A 416 4.62 9.10 21.47
C GLY A 416 4.20 8.20 22.62
N GLN A 417 3.49 8.79 23.59
CA GLN A 417 2.97 8.09 24.78
C GLN A 417 1.51 7.66 24.63
N ASP A 418 0.98 7.65 23.42
CA ASP A 418 -0.35 7.11 23.15
C ASP A 418 -0.46 5.64 23.63
N PRO A 419 -1.59 5.21 24.22
CA PRO A 419 -1.77 3.83 24.67
C PRO A 419 -1.58 2.77 23.57
N ARG A 420 -1.84 3.12 22.30
CA ARG A 420 -1.68 2.27 21.11
C ARG A 420 -0.32 2.45 20.41
N SER A 421 0.59 3.25 20.98
CA SER A 421 1.98 3.35 20.53
C SER A 421 2.81 2.21 21.14
N VAL A 422 3.47 1.40 20.29
CA VAL A 422 4.35 0.32 20.74
C VAL A 422 5.82 0.74 20.60
N LEU A 423 6.24 1.01 19.37
CA LEU A 423 7.63 1.30 19.03
C LEU A 423 8.19 2.53 19.76
N ASP A 424 7.43 3.63 19.75
CA ASP A 424 7.88 4.92 20.32
C ASP A 424 7.86 4.95 21.84
N ARG A 425 7.14 4.03 22.50
CA ARG A 425 7.18 3.87 23.96
C ARG A 425 8.41 3.08 24.44
N ILE A 426 9.08 2.36 23.53
CA ILE A 426 10.29 1.58 23.82
C ILE A 426 11.56 2.36 23.46
N VAL A 427 11.61 2.93 22.25
CA VAL A 427 12.74 3.76 21.79
C VAL A 427 12.20 5.09 21.22
N PRO A 428 11.86 6.05 22.11
CA PRO A 428 11.26 7.31 21.71
C PRO A 428 12.08 8.06 20.65
N GLY A 429 11.41 8.48 19.57
CA GLY A 429 12.00 9.27 18.48
C GLY A 429 12.88 8.49 17.51
N TYR A 430 12.94 7.15 17.59
CA TYR A 430 13.76 6.32 16.70
C TYR A 430 12.98 5.70 15.54
N TYR A 431 11.88 4.99 15.81
CA TYR A 431 11.19 4.24 14.75
C TYR A 431 10.36 5.12 13.81
N HIS A 432 10.10 6.37 14.21
CA HIS A 432 9.34 7.34 13.44
C HIS A 432 10.24 8.33 12.73
N ARG A 433 9.79 8.76 11.55
CA ARG A 433 10.46 9.84 10.84
C ARG A 433 10.05 11.16 11.47
N LEU A 434 11.05 11.98 11.79
CA LEU A 434 10.84 13.28 12.42
C LEU A 434 11.08 14.41 11.40
N LEU A 435 10.26 15.45 11.52
CA LEU A 435 10.42 16.72 10.83
C LEU A 435 11.59 17.51 11.44
N GLU A 436 11.95 18.64 10.81
CA GLU A 436 13.06 19.50 11.26
C GLU A 436 12.91 19.94 12.73
N ASP A 437 11.69 20.08 13.22
CA ASP A 437 11.42 20.51 14.59
C ASP A 437 11.19 19.35 15.58
N GLY A 438 11.38 18.11 15.16
CA GLY A 438 11.23 16.91 16.00
C GLY A 438 9.81 16.35 16.06
N ARG A 439 8.81 16.96 15.43
CA ARG A 439 7.48 16.35 15.30
C ARG A 439 7.52 15.11 14.41
N VAL A 440 6.69 14.12 14.72
CA VAL A 440 6.49 12.95 13.85
C VAL A 440 5.86 13.41 12.53
N ALA A 441 6.40 12.96 11.40
CA ALA A 441 5.80 13.18 10.09
C ALA A 441 4.53 12.32 9.93
N ASP A 442 3.53 12.85 9.24
CA ASP A 442 2.20 12.25 9.10
C ASP A 442 1.66 12.23 7.67
N SER A 443 2.56 12.40 6.68
CA SER A 443 2.16 12.49 5.27
C SER A 443 1.45 11.25 4.75
N THR A 444 1.64 10.08 5.40
CA THR A 444 1.01 8.82 4.99
C THR A 444 -0.44 8.67 5.46
N CYS A 445 -0.96 9.61 6.26
CA CYS A 445 -2.20 9.63 7.06
C CYS A 445 -1.97 9.45 8.57
N CYS A 446 -0.93 8.73 8.97
CA CYS A 446 -0.64 8.31 10.34
C CYS A 446 0.83 8.55 10.70
N ALA A 447 1.29 8.08 11.86
CA ALA A 447 2.66 8.33 12.31
C ALA A 447 3.71 7.60 11.45
N ASN A 448 4.32 8.32 10.49
CA ASN A 448 5.27 7.77 9.53
C ASN A 448 6.43 7.06 10.25
N THR A 449 6.76 5.85 9.82
CA THR A 449 7.95 5.14 10.27
C THR A 449 9.19 5.67 9.54
N ALA A 450 10.38 5.30 10.02
CA ALA A 450 11.65 5.62 9.38
C ALA A 450 12.41 4.34 8.96
N PRO A 451 12.02 3.67 7.85
CA PRO A 451 12.72 2.49 7.34
C PRO A 451 14.18 2.75 6.89
N GLU A 452 14.61 4.02 6.82
CA GLU A 452 16.01 4.41 6.67
C GLU A 452 16.86 4.12 7.91
N HIS A 453 16.23 3.95 9.08
CA HIS A 453 16.92 3.59 10.32
C HIS A 453 17.14 2.07 10.40
N THR A 454 18.32 1.68 10.86
CA THR A 454 18.81 0.29 10.79
C THR A 454 17.87 -0.72 11.44
N MET A 455 17.31 -0.40 12.61
CA MET A 455 16.48 -1.35 13.36
C MET A 455 15.01 -1.34 12.92
N MET A 456 14.53 -0.28 12.25
CA MET A 456 13.24 -0.32 11.57
C MET A 456 13.32 -1.17 10.30
N ASP A 457 14.36 -1.00 9.48
CA ASP A 457 14.63 -1.87 8.31
C ASP A 457 14.72 -3.35 8.72
N LYS A 458 15.43 -3.65 9.82
CA LYS A 458 15.49 -5.01 10.36
C LYS A 458 14.10 -5.54 10.75
N LEU A 459 13.28 -4.77 11.45
CA LEU A 459 11.93 -5.17 11.85
C LEU A 459 11.09 -5.56 10.62
N ILE A 460 11.16 -4.76 9.55
CA ILE A 460 10.47 -5.02 8.28
C ILE A 460 10.94 -6.35 7.68
N VAL A 461 12.26 -6.54 7.54
CA VAL A 461 12.83 -7.78 6.97
C VAL A 461 12.45 -9.01 7.80
N ASP A 462 12.59 -8.94 9.12
CA ASP A 462 12.30 -10.06 10.03
C ASP A 462 10.80 -10.41 10.03
N SER A 463 9.92 -9.39 10.01
CA SER A 463 8.47 -9.59 9.92
C SER A 463 8.08 -10.28 8.61
N VAL A 464 8.56 -9.79 7.47
CA VAL A 464 8.29 -10.38 6.14
C VAL A 464 8.78 -11.83 6.06
N VAL A 465 9.99 -12.11 6.57
CA VAL A 465 10.53 -13.48 6.61
C VAL A 465 9.66 -14.37 7.50
N THR A 466 9.13 -13.86 8.61
CA THR A 466 8.25 -14.61 9.50
C THR A 466 6.93 -14.98 8.81
N TRP A 467 6.28 -14.03 8.13
CA TRP A 467 5.08 -14.29 7.32
C TRP A 467 5.33 -15.32 6.21
N ALA A 468 6.44 -15.18 5.48
CA ALA A 468 6.81 -16.11 4.42
C ALA A 468 7.07 -17.53 4.98
N ARG A 469 7.85 -17.66 6.06
CA ARG A 469 8.26 -18.96 6.61
C ARG A 469 7.16 -19.64 7.41
N HIS A 470 6.63 -18.96 8.42
CA HIS A 470 5.74 -19.58 9.42
C HIS A 470 4.27 -19.56 9.03
N TYR A 471 3.87 -18.63 8.17
CA TYR A 471 2.51 -18.52 7.66
C TYR A 471 2.38 -18.87 6.18
N LYS A 472 3.49 -19.21 5.51
CA LYS A 472 3.53 -19.66 4.12
C LYS A 472 2.85 -18.67 3.17
N VAL A 473 2.99 -17.37 3.42
CA VAL A 473 2.57 -16.32 2.48
C VAL A 473 3.35 -16.44 1.16
N ASP A 474 2.71 -16.14 0.03
CA ASP A 474 3.20 -16.31 -1.35
C ASP A 474 3.54 -14.99 -2.05
N GLY A 475 3.27 -13.85 -1.43
CA GLY A 475 3.68 -12.55 -1.93
C GLY A 475 3.35 -11.43 -0.96
N PHE A 476 3.91 -10.25 -1.22
CA PHE A 476 3.70 -9.08 -0.40
C PHE A 476 3.42 -7.86 -1.27
N ARG A 477 2.35 -7.14 -0.94
CA ARG A 477 2.06 -5.80 -1.47
C ARG A 477 2.45 -4.78 -0.40
N PHE A 478 3.38 -3.90 -0.72
CA PHE A 478 3.83 -2.84 0.18
C PHE A 478 3.00 -1.58 -0.03
N ASP A 479 2.23 -1.24 1.00
CA ASP A 479 1.52 0.03 1.10
C ASP A 479 2.50 1.20 1.14
N LEU A 480 2.18 2.26 0.38
CA LEU A 480 2.99 3.47 0.22
C LEU A 480 4.50 3.16 0.16
N MET A 481 4.87 2.22 -0.71
CA MET A 481 6.24 1.73 -0.87
C MET A 481 7.25 2.86 -1.16
N GLY A 482 6.82 3.97 -1.76
CA GLY A 482 7.64 5.19 -1.94
C GLY A 482 8.27 5.75 -0.65
N HIS A 483 7.62 5.56 0.50
CA HIS A 483 8.13 5.98 1.83
C HIS A 483 9.23 5.07 2.40
N HIS A 484 9.65 4.06 1.63
CA HIS A 484 10.75 3.16 1.96
C HIS A 484 11.98 3.45 1.10
N PRO A 485 13.21 3.31 1.65
CA PRO A 485 14.40 3.29 0.82
C PRO A 485 14.38 2.10 -0.15
N LYS A 486 14.73 2.34 -1.42
CA LYS A 486 14.92 1.27 -2.42
C LYS A 486 15.87 0.17 -1.92
N ALA A 487 16.94 0.56 -1.23
CA ALA A 487 17.90 -0.38 -0.66
C ALA A 487 17.25 -1.33 0.38
N GLY A 488 16.25 -0.87 1.14
CA GLY A 488 15.48 -1.71 2.07
C GLY A 488 14.63 -2.73 1.33
N MET A 489 13.93 -2.31 0.27
CA MET A 489 13.16 -3.23 -0.58
C MET A 489 14.02 -4.31 -1.24
N LEU A 490 15.23 -3.97 -1.67
CA LEU A 490 16.20 -4.95 -2.18
C LEU A 490 16.68 -5.92 -1.09
N ARG A 491 16.84 -5.47 0.17
CA ARG A 491 17.15 -6.36 1.30
C ARG A 491 16.01 -7.32 1.59
N VAL A 492 14.75 -6.87 1.54
CA VAL A 492 13.57 -7.75 1.65
C VAL A 492 13.59 -8.82 0.56
N ARG A 493 13.80 -8.44 -0.70
CA ARG A 493 13.91 -9.38 -1.83
C ARG A 493 15.00 -10.43 -1.59
N GLN A 494 16.20 -9.99 -1.19
CA GLN A 494 17.32 -10.88 -0.89
C GLN A 494 17.07 -11.79 0.32
N ALA A 495 16.32 -11.34 1.33
CA ALA A 495 15.95 -12.15 2.47
C ALA A 495 14.97 -13.26 2.07
N LEU A 496 13.96 -12.93 1.28
CA LEU A 496 13.02 -13.89 0.72
C LEU A 496 13.74 -14.91 -0.18
N ASP A 497 14.63 -14.49 -1.07
CA ASP A 497 15.35 -15.39 -2.00
C ASP A 497 16.23 -16.42 -1.30
N ARG A 498 16.60 -16.18 -0.05
CA ARG A 498 17.34 -17.14 0.76
C ARG A 498 16.45 -18.28 1.24
N LEU A 499 15.12 -18.12 1.32
CA LEU A 499 14.21 -19.15 1.80
C LEU A 499 14.05 -20.28 0.79
N THR A 500 14.18 -21.53 1.25
CA THR A 500 14.11 -22.72 0.40
C THR A 500 13.13 -23.75 0.94
N LEU A 501 12.53 -24.54 0.03
CA LEU A 501 11.60 -25.61 0.43
C LEU A 501 12.23 -26.59 1.43
N LYS A 502 13.51 -26.92 1.25
CA LYS A 502 14.22 -27.88 2.10
C LYS A 502 14.44 -27.37 3.53
N ARG A 503 14.83 -26.10 3.70
CA ARG A 503 15.18 -25.53 5.01
C ARG A 503 13.98 -24.88 5.71
N ASP A 504 13.17 -24.15 4.96
CA ASP A 504 12.15 -23.25 5.50
C ASP A 504 10.72 -23.68 5.12
N GLY A 505 10.58 -24.70 4.27
CA GLY A 505 9.28 -25.21 3.84
C GLY A 505 8.54 -24.31 2.83
N VAL A 506 9.24 -23.31 2.25
CA VAL A 506 8.72 -22.38 1.22
C VAL A 506 9.77 -22.07 0.18
N ASP A 507 9.38 -21.90 -1.08
CA ASP A 507 10.26 -21.43 -2.15
C ASP A 507 10.21 -19.91 -2.23
N GLY A 508 11.21 -19.25 -1.62
CA GLY A 508 11.25 -17.80 -1.50
C GLY A 508 11.41 -17.06 -2.82
N ARG A 509 12.06 -17.67 -3.82
CA ARG A 509 12.21 -17.08 -5.17
C ARG A 509 10.90 -17.00 -5.93
N SER A 510 9.91 -17.82 -5.53
CA SER A 510 8.57 -17.80 -6.12
C SER A 510 7.66 -16.74 -5.50
N ILE A 511 8.08 -16.10 -4.40
CA ILE A 511 7.28 -15.10 -3.69
C ILE A 511 7.30 -13.79 -4.49
N ILE A 512 6.13 -13.29 -4.88
CA ILE A 512 6.03 -12.02 -5.62
C ILE A 512 6.10 -10.80 -4.67
N LEU A 513 6.69 -9.70 -5.15
CA LEU A 513 6.86 -8.47 -4.37
C LEU A 513 6.46 -7.28 -5.23
N TYR A 514 5.53 -6.48 -4.76
CA TYR A 514 5.09 -5.26 -5.43
C TYR A 514 4.56 -4.23 -4.42
N GLY A 515 4.23 -3.02 -4.86
CA GLY A 515 3.66 -2.01 -3.98
C GLY A 515 3.37 -0.68 -4.65
N GLU A 516 3.10 0.31 -3.83
CA GLU A 516 2.75 1.67 -4.24
C GLU A 516 3.96 2.59 -4.31
N GLY A 517 4.57 2.68 -5.49
CA GLY A 517 5.77 3.51 -5.71
C GLY A 517 5.51 5.01 -5.90
N TRP A 518 4.54 5.57 -5.17
CA TRP A 518 4.16 7.00 -5.24
C TRP A 518 5.26 7.91 -4.68
N ASP A 519 5.37 9.15 -5.18
CA ASP A 519 6.40 10.12 -4.79
C ASP A 519 5.75 11.36 -4.15
N PHE A 520 5.67 11.41 -2.82
CA PHE A 520 5.05 12.52 -2.08
C PHE A 520 5.52 12.58 -0.62
N GLY A 521 5.08 13.62 0.10
CA GLY A 521 5.41 13.81 1.52
C GLY A 521 6.84 14.27 1.77
N GLU A 522 7.34 14.05 2.99
CA GLU A 522 8.65 14.49 3.47
C GLU A 522 9.85 13.74 2.86
N VAL A 523 9.58 12.68 2.09
CA VAL A 523 10.58 11.87 1.40
C VAL A 523 10.69 12.21 -0.09
N ALA A 524 9.75 13.01 -0.60
CA ALA A 524 9.56 13.26 -2.03
C ALA A 524 10.82 13.74 -2.74
N GLY A 525 10.98 13.37 -4.01
CA GLY A 525 12.17 13.72 -4.81
C GLY A 525 13.48 13.15 -4.24
N GLY A 526 13.40 12.15 -3.38
CA GLY A 526 14.57 11.57 -2.72
C GLY A 526 15.19 12.46 -1.64
N ALA A 527 14.40 13.34 -1.02
CA ALA A 527 14.87 14.32 -0.04
C ALA A 527 15.62 13.70 1.15
N ARG A 528 15.32 12.44 1.48
CA ARG A 528 15.95 11.72 2.61
C ARG A 528 16.81 10.53 2.20
N PHE A 529 16.43 9.85 1.13
CA PHE A 529 17.09 8.65 0.59
C PHE A 529 16.60 8.39 -0.84
N GLU A 530 17.27 7.51 -1.59
CA GLU A 530 16.71 6.98 -2.84
C GLU A 530 15.44 6.17 -2.53
N GLN A 531 14.27 6.77 -2.75
CA GLN A 531 12.96 6.18 -2.51
C GLN A 531 12.71 4.96 -3.41
N ALA A 532 11.87 4.03 -2.96
CA ALA A 532 11.36 2.92 -3.75
C ALA A 532 10.16 3.36 -4.63
N THR A 533 10.34 4.41 -5.43
CA THR A 533 9.34 4.91 -6.38
C THR A 533 9.25 4.03 -7.63
N GLN A 534 8.18 4.23 -8.43
CA GLN A 534 7.99 3.59 -9.74
C GLN A 534 9.24 3.69 -10.64
N ALA A 535 9.81 4.89 -10.78
CA ALA A 535 10.99 5.10 -11.61
C ALA A 535 12.25 4.46 -11.00
N ASN A 536 12.45 4.58 -9.69
CA ASN A 536 13.65 4.07 -9.02
C ASN A 536 13.69 2.54 -8.95
N LEU A 537 12.53 1.87 -8.95
CA LEU A 537 12.43 0.40 -8.91
C LEU A 537 12.55 -0.28 -10.28
N ALA A 538 12.59 0.47 -11.37
CA ALA A 538 12.82 -0.09 -12.70
C ALA A 538 14.11 -0.92 -12.73
N GLY A 539 14.02 -2.16 -13.21
CA GLY A 539 15.13 -3.12 -13.32
C GLY A 539 15.41 -3.92 -12.04
N THR A 540 14.63 -3.73 -10.97
CA THR A 540 14.81 -4.47 -9.72
C THR A 540 14.03 -5.78 -9.66
N GLY A 541 13.04 -5.97 -10.55
CA GLY A 541 12.08 -7.08 -10.50
C GLY A 541 10.99 -6.93 -9.43
N ILE A 542 10.92 -5.78 -8.73
CA ILE A 542 9.86 -5.43 -7.79
C ILE A 542 8.77 -4.66 -8.54
N GLY A 543 7.51 -5.07 -8.41
CA GLY A 543 6.40 -4.46 -9.12
C GLY A 543 5.90 -3.15 -8.49
N THR A 544 5.35 -2.27 -9.31
CA THR A 544 4.61 -1.09 -8.85
C THR A 544 3.28 -0.93 -9.59
N PHE A 545 2.26 -0.43 -8.90
CA PHE A 545 0.97 -0.11 -9.52
C PHE A 545 1.13 0.89 -10.67
N ASN A 546 0.43 0.62 -11.78
CA ASN A 546 0.41 1.46 -12.97
C ASN A 546 -0.88 2.32 -13.03
N ASP A 547 -0.81 3.47 -12.37
CA ASP A 547 -1.77 4.58 -12.42
C ASP A 547 -2.00 5.16 -13.83
N ARG A 548 -1.00 5.12 -14.73
CA ARG A 548 -1.14 5.65 -16.11
C ARG A 548 -2.26 4.95 -16.87
N LEU A 549 -2.21 3.60 -16.89
CA LEU A 549 -3.24 2.79 -17.57
C LEU A 549 -4.60 2.97 -16.89
N ARG A 550 -4.62 2.94 -15.55
CA ARG A 550 -5.85 3.14 -14.77
C ARG A 550 -6.57 4.43 -15.18
N ASP A 551 -5.87 5.55 -15.15
CA ASP A 551 -6.45 6.87 -15.40
C ASP A 551 -6.81 7.09 -16.88
N ALA A 552 -5.97 6.61 -17.80
CA ALA A 552 -6.26 6.69 -19.23
C ALA A 552 -7.53 5.90 -19.61
N VAL A 553 -7.76 4.76 -18.96
CA VAL A 553 -8.95 3.93 -19.16
C VAL A 553 -10.17 4.52 -18.47
N ARG A 554 -10.10 4.78 -17.16
CA ARG A 554 -11.24 5.29 -16.37
C ARG A 554 -11.63 6.70 -16.79
N GLY A 555 -10.64 7.57 -17.01
CA GLY A 555 -10.81 8.99 -17.22
C GLY A 555 -10.68 9.82 -15.95
N GLY A 556 -9.90 10.89 -16.03
CA GLY A 556 -9.67 11.78 -14.90
C GLY A 556 -8.75 11.16 -13.85
N GLY A 557 -8.91 11.58 -12.60
CA GLY A 557 -8.19 11.05 -11.44
C GLY A 557 -9.03 11.06 -10.18
N PRO A 558 -8.55 10.42 -9.09
CA PRO A 558 -9.31 10.28 -7.84
C PRO A 558 -9.61 11.61 -7.12
N PHE A 559 -8.92 12.69 -7.50
CA PHE A 559 -9.04 14.01 -6.87
C PHE A 559 -9.87 15.01 -7.70
N ASP A 560 -10.56 14.54 -8.74
CA ASP A 560 -11.34 15.42 -9.61
C ASP A 560 -12.53 16.06 -8.86
N ALA A 561 -12.74 17.35 -9.10
CA ALA A 561 -13.91 18.06 -8.56
C ALA A 561 -15.23 17.55 -9.19
N ASP A 562 -15.28 17.43 -10.52
CA ASP A 562 -16.39 16.80 -11.25
C ASP A 562 -16.02 15.33 -11.58
N PRO A 563 -16.67 14.33 -10.96
CA PRO A 563 -16.32 12.92 -11.14
C PRO A 563 -16.63 12.40 -12.55
N ARG A 564 -17.34 13.18 -13.38
CA ARG A 564 -17.80 12.78 -14.72
C ARG A 564 -16.75 12.97 -15.82
N ARG A 565 -15.50 13.32 -15.49
CA ARG A 565 -14.39 13.37 -16.48
C ARG A 565 -14.17 12.00 -17.13
N GLN A 566 -14.31 11.93 -18.46
CA GLN A 566 -14.26 10.68 -19.22
C GLN A 566 -12.85 10.30 -19.68
N GLY A 567 -12.64 9.00 -19.86
CA GLY A 567 -11.45 8.37 -20.45
C GLY A 567 -11.82 7.39 -21.57
N PHE A 568 -10.86 6.57 -21.98
CA PHE A 568 -11.04 5.61 -23.08
C PHE A 568 -12.18 4.63 -22.81
N GLY A 569 -12.23 4.04 -21.62
CA GLY A 569 -13.23 3.06 -21.18
C GLY A 569 -14.56 3.66 -20.75
N SER A 570 -14.71 4.98 -20.81
CA SER A 570 -15.93 5.67 -20.36
C SER A 570 -16.53 6.62 -21.39
N GLY A 571 -16.08 6.57 -22.65
CA GLY A 571 -16.71 7.27 -23.78
C GLY A 571 -16.16 8.67 -24.10
N LEU A 572 -14.94 9.02 -23.65
CA LEU A 572 -14.33 10.31 -23.99
C LEU A 572 -14.35 10.55 -25.51
N TRP A 573 -14.90 11.69 -25.95
CA TRP A 573 -15.13 12.08 -27.35
C TRP A 573 -16.09 11.17 -28.16
N THR A 574 -15.98 9.86 -28.04
CA THR A 574 -16.76 8.86 -28.80
C THR A 574 -18.21 8.73 -28.35
N ALA A 575 -18.49 9.01 -27.08
CA ALA A 575 -19.82 9.03 -26.49
C ALA A 575 -19.84 10.04 -25.32
N PRO A 576 -19.86 11.36 -25.58
CA PRO A 576 -19.78 12.39 -24.55
C PRO A 576 -20.95 12.33 -23.56
N ASN A 577 -20.67 12.49 -22.27
CA ASN A 577 -21.69 12.47 -21.21
C ASN A 577 -22.31 13.84 -20.87
N GLY A 578 -21.92 14.89 -21.59
CA GLY A 578 -22.42 16.25 -21.40
C GLY A 578 -21.78 17.03 -20.25
N SER A 579 -20.80 16.47 -19.51
CA SER A 579 -20.08 17.24 -18.48
C SER A 579 -19.16 18.29 -19.12
N PRO A 580 -19.21 19.56 -18.67
CA PRO A 580 -18.27 20.59 -19.11
C PRO A 580 -16.83 20.29 -18.69
N ALA A 581 -16.61 19.42 -17.70
CA ALA A 581 -15.28 19.02 -17.24
C ALA A 581 -14.47 18.29 -18.33
N ASN A 582 -15.14 17.82 -19.39
CA ASN A 582 -14.47 17.19 -20.52
C ASN A 582 -13.86 18.21 -21.51
N GLY A 583 -14.24 19.48 -21.47
CA GLY A 583 -13.77 20.50 -22.42
C GLY A 583 -14.45 20.43 -23.79
N THR A 584 -13.91 21.18 -24.75
CA THR A 584 -14.38 21.26 -26.14
C THR A 584 -14.17 19.94 -26.89
N ASP A 585 -14.85 19.76 -28.02
CA ASP A 585 -14.71 18.56 -28.86
C ASP A 585 -13.26 18.29 -29.28
N ALA A 586 -12.53 19.36 -29.67
CA ALA A 586 -11.12 19.26 -30.06
C ALA A 586 -10.22 18.80 -28.90
N GLU A 587 -10.43 19.35 -27.70
CA GLU A 587 -9.69 18.96 -26.48
C GLU A 587 -10.01 17.52 -26.09
N GLN A 588 -11.27 17.10 -26.18
CA GLN A 588 -11.69 15.73 -25.90
C GLN A 588 -11.03 14.74 -26.86
N ARG A 589 -11.02 15.05 -28.17
CA ARG A 589 -10.37 14.21 -29.18
C ARG A 589 -8.87 14.09 -28.94
N ALA A 590 -8.20 15.21 -28.66
CA ALA A 590 -6.76 15.23 -28.37
C ALA A 590 -6.45 14.40 -27.10
N ARG A 591 -7.25 14.55 -26.04
CA ARG A 591 -7.08 13.78 -24.80
C ARG A 591 -7.38 12.29 -25.00
N LEU A 592 -8.35 11.92 -25.84
CA LEU A 592 -8.62 10.52 -26.17
C LEU A 592 -7.43 9.87 -26.88
N LEU A 593 -6.86 10.56 -27.87
CA LEU A 593 -5.69 10.05 -28.61
C LEU A 593 -4.47 9.93 -27.69
N HIS A 594 -4.26 10.91 -26.81
CA HIS A 594 -3.21 10.83 -25.79
C HIS A 594 -3.42 9.69 -24.79
N ALA A 595 -4.66 9.50 -24.31
CA ALA A 595 -5.01 8.37 -23.45
C ALA A 595 -4.79 7.03 -24.17
N ALA A 596 -5.08 6.94 -25.47
CA ALA A 596 -4.77 5.76 -26.26
C ALA A 596 -3.26 5.49 -26.32
N ASP A 597 -2.41 6.53 -26.44
CA ASP A 597 -0.96 6.39 -26.35
C ASP A 597 -0.50 5.89 -24.97
N GLN A 598 -1.07 6.41 -23.89
CA GLN A 598 -0.80 5.94 -22.52
C GLN A 598 -1.23 4.47 -22.34
N ILE A 599 -2.38 4.06 -22.88
CA ILE A 599 -2.86 2.68 -22.82
C ILE A 599 -1.96 1.76 -23.64
N LYS A 600 -1.51 2.18 -24.84
CA LYS A 600 -0.53 1.43 -25.64
C LYS A 600 0.75 1.18 -24.86
N VAL A 601 1.26 2.18 -24.14
CA VAL A 601 2.40 2.01 -23.22
C VAL A 601 2.07 1.04 -22.08
N GLY A 602 0.92 1.21 -21.42
CA GLY A 602 0.48 0.31 -20.34
C GLY A 602 0.34 -1.16 -20.77
N LEU A 603 -0.18 -1.41 -21.97
CA LEU A 603 -0.33 -2.75 -22.57
C LEU A 603 1.02 -3.47 -22.74
N THR A 604 2.12 -2.73 -22.88
CA THR A 604 3.48 -3.30 -22.98
C THR A 604 4.06 -3.77 -21.65
N GLY A 605 3.34 -3.60 -20.54
CA GLY A 605 3.90 -3.69 -19.19
C GLY A 605 4.57 -2.39 -18.77
N ASN A 606 4.09 -1.27 -19.31
CA ASN A 606 4.50 0.10 -19.00
C ASN A 606 5.99 0.41 -19.24
N LEU A 607 6.55 -0.22 -20.28
CA LEU A 607 7.99 -0.18 -20.56
C LEU A 607 8.46 1.21 -20.95
N ARG A 608 9.53 1.67 -20.27
CA ARG A 608 10.17 2.96 -20.52
C ARG A 608 10.71 3.07 -21.96
N ASP A 609 11.40 2.03 -22.42
CA ASP A 609 12.20 2.08 -23.64
C ASP A 609 11.49 1.48 -24.87
N TYR A 610 10.24 1.01 -24.72
CA TYR A 610 9.45 0.48 -25.83
C TYR A 610 9.13 1.58 -26.85
N ARG A 611 9.48 1.36 -28.12
CA ARG A 611 9.32 2.30 -29.23
C ARG A 611 8.09 1.99 -30.07
N PHE A 612 7.32 3.03 -30.38
CA PHE A 612 6.17 2.97 -31.29
C PHE A 612 5.92 4.34 -31.93
N THR A 613 4.99 4.39 -32.89
CA THR A 613 4.51 5.65 -33.49
C THR A 613 3.35 6.16 -32.66
N ALA A 614 3.47 7.32 -32.02
CA ALA A 614 2.38 7.95 -31.27
C ALA A 614 1.25 8.45 -32.18
N SER A 615 0.11 8.80 -31.57
CA SER A 615 -1.07 9.32 -32.28
C SER A 615 -0.82 10.58 -33.12
N ASP A 616 0.20 11.36 -32.77
CA ASP A 616 0.64 12.55 -33.53
C ASP A 616 1.64 12.23 -34.67
N GLY A 617 2.01 10.97 -34.84
CA GLY A 617 2.91 10.47 -35.88
C GLY A 617 4.39 10.49 -35.53
N ARG A 618 4.78 10.97 -34.35
CA ARG A 618 6.18 10.91 -33.91
C ARG A 618 6.55 9.48 -33.52
N SER A 619 7.78 9.08 -33.84
CA SER A 619 8.38 7.87 -33.25
C SER A 619 8.89 8.21 -31.85
N VAL A 620 8.36 7.53 -30.84
CA VAL A 620 8.61 7.82 -29.42
C VAL A 620 8.89 6.55 -28.64
N THR A 621 9.53 6.69 -27.48
CA THR A 621 9.57 5.64 -26.45
C THR A 621 8.40 5.79 -25.47
N GLY A 622 8.11 4.76 -24.68
CA GLY A 622 7.11 4.84 -23.61
C GLY A 622 7.38 5.98 -22.61
N ALA A 623 8.65 6.29 -22.33
CA ALA A 623 9.05 7.40 -21.47
C ALA A 623 8.74 8.79 -22.04
N GLN A 624 8.59 8.91 -23.36
CA GLN A 624 8.34 10.17 -24.05
C GLN A 624 6.84 10.48 -24.20
N ILE A 625 5.97 9.55 -23.80
CA ILE A 625 4.54 9.82 -23.63
C ILE A 625 4.36 10.45 -22.25
N ASP A 626 3.73 11.61 -22.21
CA ASP A 626 3.44 12.32 -20.96
C ASP A 626 2.36 11.63 -20.13
N TYR A 627 2.47 11.76 -18.82
CA TYR A 627 1.42 11.53 -17.84
C TYR A 627 1.57 12.57 -16.73
N ASN A 628 0.81 13.65 -16.81
CA ASN A 628 0.80 14.73 -15.82
C ASN A 628 2.20 15.32 -15.54
N GLY A 629 3.04 15.45 -16.58
CA GLY A 629 4.42 15.93 -16.45
C GLY A 629 5.46 14.86 -16.11
N ALA A 630 5.05 13.61 -15.88
CA ALA A 630 5.93 12.46 -15.67
C ALA A 630 5.93 11.52 -16.89
N PRO A 631 6.97 10.68 -17.07
CA PRO A 631 6.96 9.62 -18.08
C PRO A 631 5.80 8.64 -17.85
N ALA A 632 5.05 8.33 -18.91
CA ALA A 632 4.05 7.28 -18.86
C ALA A 632 4.74 5.92 -18.68
N GLY A 633 5.70 5.57 -19.54
CA GLY A 633 6.51 4.37 -19.41
C GLY A 633 7.68 4.56 -18.45
N TYR A 634 7.81 3.69 -17.45
CA TYR A 634 8.85 3.76 -16.43
C TYR A 634 9.54 2.42 -16.13
N THR A 635 8.97 1.27 -16.50
CA THR A 635 9.52 -0.04 -16.14
C THR A 635 10.67 -0.46 -17.06
N ALA A 636 11.55 -1.33 -16.55
CA ALA A 636 12.59 -1.98 -17.37
C ALA A 636 12.15 -3.38 -17.82
N ALA A 637 11.26 -4.03 -17.08
CA ALA A 637 10.66 -5.31 -17.45
C ALA A 637 9.13 -5.26 -17.27
N PRO A 638 8.35 -5.96 -18.12
CA PRO A 638 6.89 -5.83 -18.12
C PRO A 638 6.24 -6.24 -16.80
N ARG A 639 6.84 -7.20 -16.08
CA ARG A 639 6.34 -7.69 -14.79
C ARG A 639 6.50 -6.70 -13.64
N GLU A 640 7.27 -5.63 -13.85
CA GLU A 640 7.39 -4.55 -12.87
C GLU A 640 6.17 -3.64 -12.88
N ALA A 641 5.27 -3.75 -13.88
CA ALA A 641 3.98 -3.07 -13.87
C ALA A 641 2.88 -3.99 -13.31
N VAL A 642 2.22 -3.53 -12.25
CA VAL A 642 0.94 -4.07 -11.79
C VAL A 642 -0.17 -3.26 -12.46
N THR A 643 -0.86 -3.87 -13.43
CA THR A 643 -1.86 -3.20 -14.27
C THR A 643 -3.27 -3.43 -13.73
N TYR A 644 -4.02 -2.35 -13.55
CA TYR A 644 -5.33 -2.36 -12.90
C TYR A 644 -6.20 -1.20 -13.43
N VAL A 645 -7.50 -1.30 -13.18
CA VAL A 645 -8.48 -0.23 -13.48
C VAL A 645 -9.38 0.09 -12.28
N ASP A 646 -9.26 -0.67 -11.20
CA ASP A 646 -9.84 -0.42 -9.89
C ASP A 646 -9.12 -1.26 -8.83
N ALA A 647 -9.25 -0.81 -7.58
CA ALA A 647 -8.70 -1.39 -6.37
C ALA A 647 -9.71 -1.11 -5.22
N HIS A 648 -9.33 -1.44 -4.00
CA HIS A 648 -10.14 -1.17 -2.81
C HIS A 648 -10.37 0.33 -2.56
N ASP A 649 -9.36 1.16 -2.87
CA ASP A 649 -9.37 2.62 -2.78
C ASP A 649 -9.97 3.28 -4.02
N ASN A 650 -10.54 4.47 -3.84
CA ASN A 650 -11.32 5.20 -4.85
C ASN A 650 -12.61 4.44 -5.24
N GLU A 651 -13.34 4.93 -6.24
CA GLU A 651 -14.57 4.27 -6.67
C GLU A 651 -14.28 2.94 -7.36
N THR A 652 -15.14 1.95 -7.12
CA THR A 652 -15.15 0.70 -7.91
C THR A 652 -15.26 0.99 -9.40
N LEU A 653 -14.85 0.06 -10.28
CA LEU A 653 -15.00 0.27 -11.72
C LEU A 653 -16.47 0.52 -12.13
N TYR A 654 -17.42 -0.16 -11.48
CA TYR A 654 -18.85 0.04 -11.76
C TYR A 654 -19.29 1.46 -11.40
N ASP A 655 -18.93 1.93 -10.20
CA ASP A 655 -19.29 3.25 -9.69
C ASP A 655 -18.65 4.39 -10.51
N ALA A 656 -17.38 4.22 -10.89
CA ALA A 656 -16.69 5.15 -11.76
C ALA A 656 -17.40 5.27 -13.12
N LEU A 657 -17.84 4.15 -13.71
CA LEU A 657 -18.58 4.15 -14.95
C LEU A 657 -20.02 4.66 -14.79
N ALA A 658 -20.64 4.50 -13.62
CA ALA A 658 -21.93 5.11 -13.32
C ALA A 658 -21.87 6.64 -13.39
N TYR A 659 -20.81 7.26 -12.87
CA TYR A 659 -20.56 8.69 -13.04
C TYR A 659 -20.23 9.09 -14.48
N LYS A 660 -19.40 8.29 -15.17
CA LYS A 660 -18.71 8.76 -16.38
C LYS A 660 -19.39 8.40 -17.69
N LEU A 661 -20.16 7.31 -17.76
CA LEU A 661 -20.89 6.95 -18.98
C LEU A 661 -22.07 7.92 -19.21
N PRO A 662 -22.47 8.18 -20.48
CA PRO A 662 -23.68 8.94 -20.76
C PRO A 662 -24.88 8.34 -20.01
N PRO A 663 -25.73 9.16 -19.36
CA PRO A 663 -26.86 8.67 -18.58
C PRO A 663 -27.76 7.70 -19.36
N SER A 664 -27.99 7.97 -20.65
CA SER A 664 -28.80 7.14 -21.56
C SER A 664 -28.17 5.81 -21.98
N THR A 665 -26.96 5.48 -21.51
CA THR A 665 -26.29 4.21 -21.85
C THR A 665 -27.05 3.02 -21.25
N PRO A 666 -27.55 2.07 -22.07
CA PRO A 666 -28.25 0.89 -21.57
C PRO A 666 -27.36 -0.03 -20.72
N MET A 667 -27.95 -0.78 -19.78
CA MET A 667 -27.20 -1.68 -18.88
C MET A 667 -26.29 -2.66 -19.63
N ALA A 668 -26.79 -3.31 -20.69
CA ALA A 668 -25.98 -4.25 -21.48
C ALA A 668 -24.69 -3.60 -22.03
N ASP A 669 -24.76 -2.32 -22.39
CA ASP A 669 -23.62 -1.53 -22.88
C ASP A 669 -22.73 -1.04 -21.74
N ARG A 670 -23.27 -0.80 -20.54
CA ARG A 670 -22.48 -0.54 -19.33
C ARG A 670 -21.65 -1.76 -18.95
N VAL A 671 -22.24 -2.95 -18.95
CA VAL A 671 -21.54 -4.23 -18.73
C VAL A 671 -20.43 -4.42 -19.77
N ARG A 672 -20.67 -4.05 -21.03
CA ARG A 672 -19.63 -4.09 -22.08
C ARG A 672 -18.47 -3.15 -21.80
N MET A 673 -18.75 -1.89 -21.47
CA MET A 673 -17.69 -0.92 -21.16
C MET A 673 -16.91 -1.32 -19.91
N HIS A 674 -17.58 -1.91 -18.92
CA HIS A 674 -16.95 -2.47 -17.73
C HIS A 674 -15.95 -3.58 -18.08
N VAL A 675 -16.40 -4.59 -18.84
CA VAL A 675 -15.53 -5.70 -19.29
C VAL A 675 -14.42 -5.21 -20.22
N LEU A 676 -14.71 -4.27 -21.12
CA LEU A 676 -13.72 -3.67 -22.02
C LEU A 676 -12.64 -2.94 -21.23
N SER A 677 -13.03 -2.13 -20.25
CA SER A 677 -12.08 -1.42 -19.38
C SER A 677 -11.17 -2.41 -18.67
N LEU A 678 -11.74 -3.44 -18.03
CA LEU A 678 -10.98 -4.50 -17.37
C LEU A 678 -10.07 -5.28 -18.33
N SER A 679 -10.48 -5.48 -19.58
CA SER A 679 -9.69 -6.22 -20.56
C SER A 679 -8.36 -5.57 -20.89
N THR A 680 -8.24 -4.25 -20.75
CA THR A 680 -6.98 -3.52 -20.97
C THR A 680 -5.91 -3.91 -19.94
N ALA A 681 -6.32 -4.16 -18.70
CA ALA A 681 -5.43 -4.65 -17.64
C ALA A 681 -5.12 -6.15 -17.82
N LEU A 682 -6.16 -6.97 -18.03
CA LEU A 682 -6.01 -8.44 -18.13
C LEU A 682 -5.14 -8.89 -19.30
N LEU A 683 -5.29 -8.26 -20.46
CA LEU A 683 -4.58 -8.63 -21.69
C LEU A 683 -3.26 -7.86 -21.88
N SER A 684 -2.83 -7.09 -20.89
CA SER A 684 -1.51 -6.45 -20.89
C SER A 684 -0.38 -7.45 -20.61
N GLN A 685 0.87 -7.04 -20.91
CA GLN A 685 2.07 -7.80 -20.53
C GLN A 685 2.41 -7.71 -19.02
N GLY A 686 1.82 -6.75 -18.31
CA GLY A 686 2.01 -6.56 -16.88
C GLY A 686 1.39 -7.68 -16.04
N VAL A 687 1.52 -7.55 -14.72
CA VAL A 687 0.82 -8.40 -13.74
C VAL A 687 -0.58 -7.84 -13.56
N PRO A 688 -1.65 -8.53 -14.03
CA PRO A 688 -2.99 -8.00 -13.89
C PRO A 688 -3.46 -8.09 -12.43
N PHE A 689 -4.15 -7.04 -12.01
CA PHE A 689 -4.72 -6.90 -10.68
C PHE A 689 -6.19 -6.55 -10.81
N VAL A 690 -7.03 -7.25 -10.05
CA VAL A 690 -8.49 -7.16 -10.10
C VAL A 690 -9.01 -6.97 -8.68
N HIS A 691 -9.79 -5.92 -8.44
CA HIS A 691 -10.48 -5.74 -7.17
C HIS A 691 -11.61 -6.76 -7.01
N ALA A 692 -11.81 -7.26 -5.79
CA ALA A 692 -12.82 -8.28 -5.54
C ALA A 692 -14.21 -7.77 -5.88
N GLY A 693 -14.91 -8.53 -6.73
CA GLY A 693 -16.26 -8.24 -7.20
C GLY A 693 -16.30 -7.39 -8.46
N THR A 694 -15.18 -6.90 -8.99
CA THR A 694 -15.15 -6.22 -10.30
C THR A 694 -15.72 -7.12 -11.39
N GLU A 695 -15.41 -8.42 -11.37
CA GLU A 695 -15.99 -9.40 -12.30
C GLU A 695 -17.51 -9.57 -12.15
N ARG A 696 -18.09 -9.04 -11.06
CA ARG A 696 -19.52 -9.10 -10.71
C ARG A 696 -20.16 -7.71 -10.67
N LEU A 697 -19.53 -6.71 -11.27
CA LEU A 697 -20.02 -5.32 -11.29
C LEU A 697 -20.15 -4.71 -9.89
N ARG A 698 -19.32 -5.10 -8.92
CA ARG A 698 -19.40 -4.61 -7.53
C ARG A 698 -19.48 -3.10 -7.48
N SER A 699 -20.36 -2.61 -6.62
CA SER A 699 -20.53 -1.22 -6.26
C SER A 699 -20.39 -1.05 -4.75
N LYS A 700 -19.88 0.11 -4.35
CA LYS A 700 -19.89 0.61 -2.96
C LYS A 700 -20.82 1.81 -2.82
N SER A 701 -21.87 1.86 -3.65
CA SER A 701 -22.82 2.97 -3.72
C SER A 701 -22.14 4.33 -3.94
N LEU A 702 -21.16 4.36 -4.84
CA LEU A 702 -20.37 5.55 -5.21
C LEU A 702 -19.41 6.06 -4.12
N ASP A 703 -19.14 5.28 -3.07
CA ASP A 703 -18.13 5.64 -2.06
C ASP A 703 -16.70 5.59 -2.64
N ARG A 704 -15.96 6.71 -2.53
CA ARG A 704 -14.57 6.80 -2.97
C ARG A 704 -13.56 6.39 -1.89
N ASN A 705 -13.93 6.34 -0.62
CA ASN A 705 -13.01 6.00 0.46
C ASN A 705 -13.73 5.22 1.55
N SER A 706 -13.88 3.92 1.30
CA SER A 706 -14.77 3.05 2.07
C SER A 706 -14.08 2.28 3.20
N TYR A 707 -12.94 2.80 3.68
CA TYR A 707 -12.10 2.14 4.69
C TYR A 707 -12.83 1.83 5.99
N ASP A 708 -13.79 2.69 6.33
CA ASP A 708 -14.56 2.64 7.57
C ASP A 708 -16.03 3.01 7.30
N SER A 709 -16.55 2.46 6.19
CA SER A 709 -17.95 2.60 5.76
C SER A 709 -18.79 1.37 6.15
N GLY A 710 -18.30 0.55 7.07
CA GLY A 710 -18.98 -0.64 7.56
C GLY A 710 -19.21 -1.73 6.52
N ASP A 711 -19.87 -2.80 6.94
CA ASP A 711 -20.30 -3.87 6.03
C ASP A 711 -21.22 -3.34 4.94
N TRP A 712 -22.13 -2.41 5.28
CA TRP A 712 -23.25 -1.99 4.43
C TRP A 712 -22.82 -1.47 3.05
N PHE A 713 -21.81 -0.59 3.00
CA PHE A 713 -21.27 -0.05 1.75
C PHE A 713 -20.25 -0.98 1.10
N ASN A 714 -19.58 -1.86 1.86
CA ASN A 714 -18.53 -2.74 1.34
C ASN A 714 -18.99 -4.15 0.93
N ARG A 715 -20.27 -4.49 1.06
CA ARG A 715 -20.80 -5.85 0.80
C ARG A 715 -20.30 -6.42 -0.53
N LEU A 716 -19.71 -7.61 -0.45
CA LEU A 716 -19.48 -8.47 -1.61
C LEU A 716 -20.61 -9.49 -1.70
N LEU A 717 -21.48 -9.33 -2.69
CA LEU A 717 -22.70 -10.11 -2.84
C LEU A 717 -22.50 -11.29 -3.81
N TRP A 718 -22.37 -12.50 -3.24
CA TRP A 718 -22.20 -13.72 -4.02
C TRP A 718 -23.49 -14.23 -4.65
N ASP A 719 -24.64 -13.94 -4.05
CA ASP A 719 -25.95 -14.17 -4.64
C ASP A 719 -26.35 -12.94 -5.46
N CYS A 720 -26.40 -13.07 -6.78
CA CYS A 720 -26.74 -11.95 -7.67
C CYS A 720 -28.14 -11.40 -7.45
N ARG A 721 -29.04 -12.16 -6.79
CA ARG A 721 -30.41 -11.71 -6.47
C ARG A 721 -30.42 -10.61 -5.41
N ASP A 722 -29.36 -10.52 -4.62
CA ASP A 722 -29.16 -9.42 -3.67
C ASP A 722 -28.58 -8.15 -4.35
N GLY A 723 -28.25 -8.22 -5.66
CA GLY A 723 -27.69 -7.13 -6.44
C GLY A 723 -26.15 -7.08 -6.42
N ASN A 724 -25.60 -5.89 -6.67
CA ASN A 724 -24.15 -5.63 -6.71
C ASN A 724 -23.65 -4.63 -5.65
N GLY A 725 -24.54 -4.10 -4.80
CA GLY A 725 -24.25 -3.04 -3.82
C GLY A 725 -24.64 -1.62 -4.25
N PHE A 726 -25.09 -1.41 -5.51
CA PHE A 726 -25.46 -0.08 -6.00
C PHE A 726 -26.83 0.38 -5.46
N GLY A 727 -26.94 1.67 -5.11
CA GLY A 727 -28.18 2.22 -4.56
C GLY A 727 -28.40 1.85 -3.09
N ALA A 728 -27.31 1.80 -2.30
CA ALA A 728 -27.33 1.52 -0.88
C ALA A 728 -27.47 2.79 -0.01
N GLY A 729 -27.86 3.93 -0.60
CA GLY A 729 -27.81 5.24 0.04
C GLY A 729 -26.61 6.05 -0.45
N LEU A 730 -26.63 7.35 -0.16
CA LEU A 730 -25.49 8.23 -0.35
C LEU A 730 -24.32 7.76 0.54
N PRO A 731 -23.10 7.71 0.00
CA PRO A 731 -21.93 7.26 0.75
C PRO A 731 -21.54 8.26 1.86
N PRO A 732 -20.73 7.86 2.85
CA PRO A 732 -20.41 8.69 4.01
C PRO A 732 -19.97 10.11 3.68
N ALA A 733 -20.56 11.08 4.39
CA ALA A 733 -20.42 12.50 4.10
C ALA A 733 -18.98 13.00 4.17
N ALA A 734 -18.19 12.49 5.13
CA ALA A 734 -16.83 12.94 5.43
C ALA A 734 -15.93 13.02 4.18
N ASP A 735 -16.07 12.05 3.27
CA ASP A 735 -15.29 11.99 2.04
C ASP A 735 -16.10 12.24 0.76
N ASN A 736 -17.43 12.16 0.80
CA ASN A 736 -18.22 12.10 -0.43
C ASN A 736 -19.29 13.19 -0.57
N GLN A 737 -19.50 14.04 0.44
CA GLN A 737 -20.62 15.00 0.44
C GLN A 737 -20.55 15.99 -0.74
N ASP A 738 -19.35 16.39 -1.16
CA ASP A 738 -19.14 17.26 -2.32
C ASP A 738 -19.55 16.59 -3.64
N LYS A 739 -19.60 15.25 -3.68
CA LYS A 739 -20.03 14.46 -4.85
C LYS A 739 -21.51 14.11 -4.84
N TRP A 740 -22.22 14.31 -3.72
CA TRP A 740 -23.65 13.95 -3.60
C TRP A 740 -24.57 14.58 -4.66
N PRO A 741 -24.36 15.83 -5.13
CA PRO A 741 -25.18 16.39 -6.22
C PRO A 741 -25.11 15.56 -7.51
N TYR A 742 -23.98 14.91 -7.78
CA TYR A 742 -23.83 13.98 -8.90
C TYR A 742 -24.36 12.59 -8.56
N ALA A 743 -24.16 12.13 -7.31
CA ALA A 743 -24.50 10.78 -6.86
C ALA A 743 -26.01 10.55 -6.77
N ARG A 744 -26.75 11.49 -6.15
CA ARG A 744 -28.17 11.35 -5.82
C ARG A 744 -29.04 10.94 -7.02
N PRO A 745 -29.00 11.63 -8.18
CA PRO A 745 -29.81 11.20 -9.33
C PRO A 745 -29.42 9.84 -9.88
N LEU A 746 -28.16 9.43 -9.77
CA LEU A 746 -27.70 8.11 -10.22
C LEU A 746 -28.22 7.01 -9.29
N LEU A 747 -28.14 7.21 -7.97
CA LEU A 747 -28.59 6.24 -6.98
C LEU A 747 -30.12 6.06 -6.98
N ALA A 748 -30.86 7.11 -7.35
CA ALA A 748 -32.31 7.08 -7.51
C ALA A 748 -32.77 6.33 -8.77
N ASP A 749 -31.90 6.14 -9.77
CA ASP A 749 -32.24 5.51 -11.04
C ASP A 749 -32.19 3.97 -10.94
N PRO A 750 -33.35 3.27 -10.95
CA PRO A 750 -33.38 1.82 -10.86
C PRO A 750 -32.76 1.12 -12.08
N SER A 751 -32.62 1.81 -13.22
CA SER A 751 -31.99 1.26 -14.42
C SER A 751 -30.48 1.07 -14.27
N LEU A 752 -29.87 1.70 -13.26
CA LEU A 752 -28.47 1.53 -12.87
C LEU A 752 -28.25 0.41 -11.86
N ARG A 753 -29.25 -0.42 -11.59
CA ARG A 753 -29.08 -1.65 -10.80
C ARG A 753 -28.99 -2.86 -11.73
N PRO A 754 -27.86 -3.58 -11.76
CA PRO A 754 -27.71 -4.72 -12.65
C PRO A 754 -28.57 -5.90 -12.19
N SER A 755 -29.15 -6.62 -13.13
CA SER A 755 -29.83 -7.89 -12.87
C SER A 755 -28.82 -9.03 -12.69
N CYS A 756 -29.28 -10.21 -12.26
CA CYS A 756 -28.46 -11.43 -12.28
C CYS A 756 -27.86 -11.71 -13.66
N ALA A 757 -28.62 -11.51 -14.74
CA ALA A 757 -28.12 -11.75 -16.09
C ALA A 757 -26.95 -10.81 -16.46
N ASP A 758 -27.00 -9.56 -15.99
CA ASP A 758 -25.93 -8.58 -16.20
C ASP A 758 -24.66 -8.95 -15.41
N ILE A 759 -24.81 -9.32 -14.14
CA ILE A 759 -23.73 -9.76 -13.25
C ILE A 759 -23.07 -11.05 -13.79
N ASP A 760 -23.87 -12.04 -14.18
CA ASP A 760 -23.36 -13.30 -14.71
C ASP A 760 -22.70 -13.11 -16.08
N ALA A 761 -23.22 -12.20 -16.92
CA ALA A 761 -22.57 -11.83 -18.18
C ALA A 761 -21.20 -11.18 -17.95
N ALA A 762 -21.07 -10.27 -16.98
CA ALA A 762 -19.79 -9.69 -16.59
C ALA A 762 -18.80 -10.75 -16.11
N ARG A 763 -19.27 -11.69 -15.26
CA ARG A 763 -18.44 -12.76 -14.70
C ARG A 763 -17.95 -13.71 -15.78
N ALA A 764 -18.85 -14.15 -16.66
CA ALA A 764 -18.52 -15.07 -17.75
C ALA A 764 -17.47 -14.46 -18.69
N ARG A 765 -17.66 -13.21 -19.11
CA ARG A 765 -16.73 -12.51 -20.02
C ARG A 765 -15.38 -12.21 -19.37
N THR A 766 -15.36 -11.89 -18.08
CA THR A 766 -14.09 -11.77 -17.34
C THR A 766 -13.33 -13.10 -17.33
N GLY A 767 -14.03 -14.22 -17.09
CA GLY A 767 -13.45 -15.55 -17.18
C GLY A 767 -12.93 -15.90 -18.58
N GLU A 768 -13.64 -15.49 -19.64
CA GLU A 768 -13.17 -15.64 -21.02
C GLU A 768 -11.84 -14.91 -21.25
N LEU A 769 -11.70 -13.68 -20.76
CA LEU A 769 -10.46 -12.90 -20.89
C LEU A 769 -9.29 -13.53 -20.14
N LEU A 770 -9.53 -14.06 -18.93
CA LEU A 770 -8.52 -14.80 -18.16
C LEU A 770 -8.05 -16.06 -18.90
N ARG A 771 -8.99 -16.87 -19.41
CA ARG A 771 -8.66 -18.07 -20.20
C ARG A 771 -7.93 -17.73 -21.49
N ILE A 772 -8.24 -16.59 -22.13
CA ILE A 772 -7.50 -16.09 -23.29
C ILE A 772 -6.06 -15.70 -22.92
N LYS A 773 -5.87 -14.97 -21.81
CA LYS A 773 -4.54 -14.62 -21.32
C LYS A 773 -3.67 -15.87 -21.11
N ASP A 774 -4.25 -16.90 -20.52
CA ASP A 774 -3.54 -18.14 -20.20
C ASP A 774 -3.32 -19.07 -21.41
N SER A 775 -4.06 -18.86 -22.51
CA SER A 775 -4.01 -19.74 -23.69
C SER A 775 -2.69 -19.65 -24.48
N SER A 776 -1.96 -18.53 -24.40
CA SER A 776 -0.78 -18.23 -25.25
C SER A 776 0.33 -17.54 -24.46
N PRO A 777 1.62 -17.96 -24.54
CA PRO A 777 2.77 -17.29 -23.89
C PRO A 777 2.94 -15.81 -24.25
N LEU A 778 2.29 -15.34 -25.30
CA LEU A 778 2.42 -13.99 -25.84
C LEU A 778 1.82 -12.90 -24.94
N PHE A 779 0.94 -13.24 -24.01
CA PHE A 779 0.37 -12.30 -23.03
C PHE A 779 1.24 -12.11 -21.76
N SER A 780 2.48 -12.61 -21.76
CA SER A 780 3.39 -12.50 -20.60
C SER A 780 4.86 -12.66 -21.01
N LEU A 781 5.27 -11.90 -22.02
CA LEU A 781 6.66 -11.89 -22.49
C LEU A 781 7.59 -11.46 -21.34
N PRO A 782 8.75 -12.12 -21.18
CA PRO A 782 9.55 -11.96 -19.96
C PRO A 782 10.38 -10.69 -19.89
N THR A 783 10.74 -10.09 -21.03
CA THR A 783 11.70 -8.97 -21.11
C THR A 783 11.22 -7.86 -22.04
N ALA A 784 11.78 -6.66 -21.88
CA ALA A 784 11.53 -5.54 -22.77
C ALA A 784 11.85 -5.87 -24.24
N ASP A 785 12.96 -6.58 -24.51
CA ASP A 785 13.34 -6.97 -25.87
C ASP A 785 12.35 -7.93 -26.54
N GLU A 786 11.81 -8.88 -25.77
CA GLU A 786 10.76 -9.77 -26.28
C GLU A 786 9.49 -8.97 -26.61
N VAL A 787 9.10 -8.04 -25.73
CA VAL A 787 7.93 -7.18 -25.96
C VAL A 787 8.16 -6.28 -27.18
N GLN A 788 9.30 -5.61 -27.28
CA GLN A 788 9.63 -4.75 -28.42
C GLN A 788 9.61 -5.50 -29.76
N ARG A 789 10.07 -6.75 -29.76
CA ARG A 789 10.13 -7.57 -30.98
C ARG A 789 8.77 -8.13 -31.39
N ARG A 790 7.92 -8.49 -30.42
CA ARG A 790 6.72 -9.29 -30.68
C ARG A 790 5.43 -8.53 -30.53
N LEU A 791 5.37 -7.50 -29.68
CA LEU A 791 4.19 -6.66 -29.49
C LEU A 791 4.32 -5.43 -30.39
N THR A 792 3.28 -5.16 -31.18
CA THR A 792 3.20 -3.99 -32.06
C THR A 792 1.81 -3.37 -32.04
N PHE A 793 1.72 -2.10 -32.40
CA PHE A 793 0.47 -1.37 -32.63
C PHE A 793 0.38 -0.96 -34.10
N PRO A 794 -0.01 -1.88 -35.01
CA PRO A 794 0.19 -1.71 -36.46
C PRO A 794 -0.58 -0.54 -37.07
N LEU A 795 -1.61 -0.03 -36.39
CA LEU A 795 -2.46 1.07 -36.87
C LEU A 795 -2.22 2.39 -36.10
N SER A 796 -1.26 2.41 -35.19
CA SER A 796 -0.90 3.58 -34.41
C SER A 796 -0.31 4.69 -35.29
N GLY A 797 -0.69 5.94 -35.07
CA GLY A 797 -0.28 7.08 -35.89
C GLY A 797 -1.43 8.05 -36.17
N PRO A 798 -1.22 9.08 -37.02
CA PRO A 798 -2.21 10.13 -37.29
C PRO A 798 -3.53 9.63 -37.90
N GLY A 799 -3.50 8.45 -38.53
CA GLY A 799 -4.66 7.78 -39.12
C GLY A 799 -5.33 6.75 -38.21
N GLU A 800 -4.90 6.60 -36.96
CA GLU A 800 -5.52 5.65 -36.04
C GLU A 800 -6.97 6.03 -35.73
N THR A 801 -7.85 5.04 -35.56
CA THR A 801 -9.26 5.28 -35.25
C THR A 801 -9.40 5.69 -33.78
N PRO A 802 -9.85 6.92 -33.45
CA PRO A 802 -9.97 7.34 -32.06
C PRO A 802 -10.94 6.42 -31.29
N GLY A 803 -10.52 5.95 -30.12
CA GLY A 803 -11.29 5.00 -29.30
C GLY A 803 -11.16 3.53 -29.72
N VAL A 804 -10.24 3.22 -30.63
CA VAL A 804 -9.90 1.83 -30.99
C VAL A 804 -8.39 1.61 -30.87
N ILE A 805 -8.00 0.56 -30.15
CA ILE A 805 -6.60 0.13 -30.07
C ILE A 805 -6.47 -1.24 -30.71
N THR A 806 -5.57 -1.38 -31.68
CA THR A 806 -5.23 -2.66 -32.30
C THR A 806 -3.83 -3.07 -31.86
N MET A 807 -3.72 -4.10 -31.02
CA MET A 807 -2.48 -4.69 -30.54
C MET A 807 -2.23 -6.02 -31.28
N ARG A 808 -1.02 -6.22 -31.81
CA ARG A 808 -0.63 -7.48 -32.45
C ARG A 808 0.58 -8.09 -31.74
N LEU A 809 0.51 -9.39 -31.49
CA LEU A 809 1.53 -10.21 -30.84
C LEU A 809 2.06 -11.27 -31.82
N ASP A 810 3.36 -11.32 -32.05
CA ASP A 810 4.03 -12.29 -32.93
C ASP A 810 4.39 -13.59 -32.19
N GLY A 811 3.73 -14.68 -32.56
CA GLY A 811 3.89 -16.03 -32.01
C GLY A 811 5.01 -16.86 -32.61
N ARG A 812 5.57 -16.46 -33.75
CA ARG A 812 6.53 -17.30 -34.49
C ARG A 812 7.76 -17.63 -33.64
N GLY A 813 8.05 -18.92 -33.51
CA GLY A 813 9.16 -19.44 -32.70
C GLY A 813 8.95 -19.38 -31.18
N LEU A 814 7.74 -19.04 -30.69
CA LEU A 814 7.44 -18.98 -29.25
C LEU A 814 6.11 -19.66 -28.89
N ASP A 815 5.05 -19.38 -29.65
CA ASP A 815 3.74 -20.00 -29.47
C ASP A 815 3.60 -21.20 -30.42
N PRO A 816 3.35 -22.42 -29.91
CA PRO A 816 3.21 -23.60 -30.74
C PRO A 816 1.86 -23.68 -31.47
N ARG A 817 0.87 -22.84 -31.11
CA ARG A 817 -0.50 -22.90 -31.62
C ARG A 817 -0.78 -21.85 -32.68
N TRP A 818 -0.27 -20.64 -32.48
CA TRP A 818 -0.65 -19.48 -33.29
C TRP A 818 0.55 -18.67 -33.76
N LYS A 819 0.58 -18.33 -35.05
CA LYS A 819 1.63 -17.49 -35.64
C LYS A 819 1.56 -16.05 -35.17
N SER A 820 0.34 -15.54 -34.94
CA SER A 820 0.13 -14.25 -34.31
C SER A 820 -1.22 -14.19 -33.60
N ILE A 821 -1.33 -13.26 -32.65
CA ILE A 821 -2.58 -12.91 -31.97
C ILE A 821 -2.83 -11.42 -32.20
N THR A 822 -4.03 -11.04 -32.59
CA THR A 822 -4.42 -9.63 -32.72
C THR A 822 -5.58 -9.33 -31.78
N VAL A 823 -5.41 -8.35 -30.90
CA VAL A 823 -6.44 -7.88 -29.97
C VAL A 823 -6.90 -6.50 -30.44
N VAL A 824 -8.21 -6.34 -30.61
CA VAL A 824 -8.85 -5.06 -30.94
C VAL A 824 -9.73 -4.65 -29.77
N PHE A 825 -9.39 -3.53 -29.14
CA PHE A 825 -10.18 -2.90 -28.09
C PHE A 825 -11.04 -1.80 -28.75
N ASN A 826 -12.30 -2.09 -29.08
CA ASN A 826 -13.21 -1.10 -29.66
C ASN A 826 -14.09 -0.48 -28.56
N ALA A 827 -13.69 0.69 -28.05
CA ALA A 827 -14.44 1.43 -27.03
C ALA A 827 -15.54 2.33 -27.62
N THR A 828 -15.70 2.39 -28.94
CA THR A 828 -16.70 3.27 -29.57
C THR A 828 -18.12 2.68 -29.48
N PRO A 829 -19.17 3.51 -29.58
CA PRO A 829 -20.56 3.03 -29.59
C PRO A 829 -20.99 2.42 -30.93
N SER A 830 -20.06 2.24 -31.87
CA SER A 830 -20.30 1.76 -33.23
C SER A 830 -19.37 0.62 -33.59
N ALA A 831 -19.77 -0.22 -34.56
CA ALA A 831 -18.86 -1.22 -35.11
C ALA A 831 -17.71 -0.55 -35.85
N GLN A 832 -16.51 -1.09 -35.71
CA GLN A 832 -15.29 -0.55 -36.30
C GLN A 832 -14.61 -1.60 -37.18
N THR A 833 -13.88 -1.12 -38.18
CA THR A 833 -13.08 -1.93 -39.09
C THR A 833 -11.62 -1.57 -38.96
N GLN A 834 -10.74 -2.55 -38.80
CA GLN A 834 -9.31 -2.35 -38.61
C GLN A 834 -8.55 -3.17 -39.66
N THR A 835 -7.99 -2.51 -40.67
CA THR A 835 -7.26 -3.18 -41.76
C THR A 835 -5.79 -3.28 -41.40
N VAL A 836 -5.31 -4.49 -41.15
CA VAL A 836 -3.91 -4.78 -40.83
C VAL A 836 -3.27 -5.44 -42.06
N PRO A 837 -2.50 -4.70 -42.89
CA PRO A 837 -2.00 -5.23 -44.17
C PRO A 837 -1.17 -6.51 -44.03
N ALA A 838 -0.47 -6.65 -42.90
CA ALA A 838 0.34 -7.83 -42.60
C ALA A 838 -0.48 -9.13 -42.40
N LEU A 839 -1.80 -9.04 -42.28
CA LEU A 839 -2.70 -10.19 -42.19
C LEU A 839 -3.35 -10.54 -43.53
N LYS A 840 -3.09 -9.79 -44.62
CA LYS A 840 -3.67 -10.12 -45.93
C LYS A 840 -3.26 -11.53 -46.37
N GLY A 841 -4.25 -12.35 -46.70
CA GLY A 841 -4.07 -13.76 -47.07
C GLY A 841 -3.82 -14.71 -45.90
N ALA A 842 -3.76 -14.22 -44.66
CA ALA A 842 -3.54 -15.05 -43.48
C ALA A 842 -4.81 -15.83 -43.08
N ALA A 843 -4.61 -16.99 -42.45
CA ALA A 843 -5.69 -17.80 -41.89
C ALA A 843 -6.00 -17.32 -40.46
N VAL A 844 -6.82 -16.28 -40.35
CA VAL A 844 -7.19 -15.65 -39.07
C VAL A 844 -8.63 -15.98 -38.70
N THR A 845 -8.86 -16.39 -37.45
CA THR A 845 -10.18 -16.64 -36.88
C THR A 845 -10.35 -15.90 -35.55
N LEU A 846 -11.60 -15.71 -35.12
CA LEU A 846 -11.88 -15.31 -33.74
C LEU A 846 -11.30 -16.36 -32.78
N HIS A 847 -10.75 -15.93 -31.64
CA HIS A 847 -10.16 -16.83 -30.65
C HIS A 847 -11.21 -17.87 -30.20
N PRO A 848 -10.86 -19.16 -30.07
CA PRO A 848 -11.84 -20.22 -29.79
C PRO A 848 -12.75 -19.96 -28.58
N VAL A 849 -12.19 -19.37 -27.51
CA VAL A 849 -12.97 -18.96 -26.32
C VAL A 849 -14.07 -17.95 -26.67
N GLN A 850 -13.80 -16.95 -27.51
CA GLN A 850 -14.80 -15.96 -27.92
C GLN A 850 -15.74 -16.49 -29.00
N ALA A 851 -15.28 -17.37 -29.88
CA ALA A 851 -16.14 -18.05 -30.84
C ALA A 851 -17.21 -18.92 -30.14
N ALA A 852 -16.85 -19.51 -29.00
CA ALA A 852 -17.76 -20.26 -28.13
C ALA A 852 -18.50 -19.41 -27.09
N SER A 853 -18.31 -18.07 -27.08
CA SER A 853 -18.89 -17.19 -26.07
C SER A 853 -20.42 -17.21 -26.10
N ALA A 854 -21.02 -17.12 -24.91
CA ALA A 854 -22.45 -16.88 -24.76
C ALA A 854 -22.86 -15.47 -25.22
N ASP A 855 -21.90 -14.54 -25.35
CA ASP A 855 -22.15 -13.21 -25.90
C ASP A 855 -22.31 -13.26 -27.43
N PRO A 856 -23.53 -13.06 -27.98
CA PRO A 856 -23.73 -13.08 -29.43
C PRO A 856 -23.04 -11.91 -30.13
N VAL A 857 -22.70 -10.82 -29.41
CA VAL A 857 -22.08 -9.65 -30.02
C VAL A 857 -20.63 -9.95 -30.39
N VAL A 858 -19.80 -10.41 -29.45
CA VAL A 858 -18.38 -10.70 -29.76
C VAL A 858 -18.23 -11.76 -30.85
N ARG A 859 -19.18 -12.72 -30.95
CA ARG A 859 -19.21 -13.74 -32.02
C ARG A 859 -19.42 -13.18 -33.42
N ARG A 860 -19.94 -11.95 -33.56
CA ARG A 860 -20.04 -11.26 -34.85
C ARG A 860 -18.71 -10.64 -35.30
N SER A 861 -17.69 -10.65 -34.45
CA SER A 861 -16.35 -10.22 -34.86
C SER A 861 -15.83 -11.15 -35.95
N SER A 862 -15.34 -10.58 -37.05
CA SER A 862 -14.98 -11.34 -38.25
C SER A 862 -13.74 -10.77 -38.92
N PHE A 863 -13.19 -11.52 -39.88
CA PHE A 863 -11.98 -11.18 -40.60
C PHE A 863 -12.17 -11.42 -42.11
N ASP A 864 -11.84 -10.43 -42.94
CA ASP A 864 -11.75 -10.59 -44.40
C ASP A 864 -10.30 -10.86 -44.82
N PRO A 865 -9.96 -12.10 -45.24
CA PRO A 865 -8.59 -12.46 -45.65
C PRO A 865 -8.13 -11.75 -46.92
N ARG A 866 -9.04 -11.26 -47.77
CA ARG A 866 -8.67 -10.60 -49.04
C ARG A 866 -8.03 -9.24 -48.80
N THR A 867 -8.46 -8.55 -47.75
CA THR A 867 -8.01 -7.20 -47.41
C THR A 867 -7.15 -7.17 -46.13
N GLY A 868 -7.23 -8.20 -45.28
CA GLY A 868 -6.64 -8.18 -43.95
C GLY A 868 -7.45 -7.33 -42.96
N THR A 869 -8.77 -7.24 -43.16
CA THR A 869 -9.65 -6.36 -42.36
C THR A 869 -10.35 -7.13 -41.25
N LEU A 870 -10.23 -6.63 -40.02
CA LEU A 870 -10.93 -7.10 -38.83
C LEU A 870 -12.18 -6.26 -38.63
N HIS A 871 -13.34 -6.88 -38.47
CA HIS A 871 -14.60 -6.22 -38.13
C HIS A 871 -14.93 -6.49 -36.67
N VAL A 872 -15.08 -5.44 -35.86
CA VAL A 872 -15.30 -5.56 -34.41
C VAL A 872 -16.51 -4.73 -33.99
N PRO A 873 -17.53 -5.34 -33.37
CA PRO A 873 -18.72 -4.63 -32.90
C PRO A 873 -18.40 -3.53 -31.89
N ALA A 874 -19.38 -2.65 -31.66
CA ALA A 874 -19.31 -1.61 -30.63
C ALA A 874 -18.95 -2.17 -29.25
N ARG A 875 -18.19 -1.41 -28.46
CA ARG A 875 -17.90 -1.70 -27.03
C ARG A 875 -17.41 -3.14 -26.81
N THR A 876 -16.48 -3.60 -27.63
CA THR A 876 -16.06 -5.00 -27.67
C THR A 876 -14.55 -5.12 -27.72
N THR A 877 -14.00 -6.01 -26.88
CA THR A 877 -12.62 -6.50 -27.00
C THR A 877 -12.63 -7.82 -27.75
N ALA A 878 -12.14 -7.84 -28.99
CA ALA A 878 -12.09 -9.04 -29.82
C ALA A 878 -10.64 -9.52 -29.99
N VAL A 879 -10.41 -10.82 -29.82
CA VAL A 879 -9.12 -11.47 -29.93
C VAL A 879 -9.15 -12.42 -31.10
N PHE A 880 -8.25 -12.23 -32.05
CA PHE A 880 -8.12 -13.04 -33.25
C PHE A 880 -6.79 -13.79 -33.23
N VAL A 881 -6.79 -15.00 -33.78
CA VAL A 881 -5.62 -15.88 -33.83
C VAL A 881 -5.32 -16.28 -35.26
N GLU A 882 -4.03 -16.26 -35.63
CA GLU A 882 -3.53 -16.71 -36.94
C GLU A 882 -2.95 -18.11 -36.82
N SER A 883 -3.40 -19.03 -37.68
CA SER A 883 -2.96 -20.44 -37.70
C SER A 883 -1.65 -20.65 -38.45
#